data_AF-A0A2V9Q691-F1
#
_entry.id   AF-A0A2V9Q691-F1
#
_cell.length_a   1.000
_cell.length_b   1.000
_cell.length_c   1.000
_cell.angle_alpha   90.00
_cell.angle_beta   90.00
_cell.angle_gamma   90.00
#
_symmetry.space_group_name_H-M   'P 1'
#
loop_
_entity.id
_entity.type
_entity.pdbx_description
1 polymer ?
#
loop_
_entity_poly.entity_id
_entity_poly.type
_entity_poly.pdbx_seq_one_letter_code
_entity_poly.pdbx_strand_id
1 'polypeptide(L)'
;MLPNEIGKFRGTAAMKAVLEDMRSGKVMAYEVPQPELRPGGILVRTAFSAISSGTERAKLEAGEKSLMGKAMARPDLVRQVMDFARNEGIKAAYQRVQSRLDSLSPLGYSCSGIVIAAGEGVQEFQPGDRVACGGGGYASHSAINFVPKNLAVKLPDSVGLDAAALTTIGAIAMQGLRQSEARFGETLAVIGAGLVGVLTIQLAKAAGCRVIAIDLDPGRVERAVKFGADLGLVSSDSRTPLAIKEFTDYGPDAVIITAATHSTEPIELAAAIARDRGRIVVVGDVGLGVSRPNVYLKELSISLSRSYGPGRYDAYYEEGGIDYPIGYVRWTEKRNMEAFVQFLAARSINLAPLIEKRYPVEQADTAYAAIRESGSYTALIDYAVPEAAATSASVPAPQRQKRSPGEFKVGCIGAGGFARNIIFPALRNRKGVILESVATASGIAAQSACKSFGFTKAQTPSDLLQDAETDGVFILSRHDSHSRYVVAALTNHKAAFVEKPLAVTQDQLEEIRCAYQAAKEQVHAPFLMVGFNRRFAPMTEKLREFVAKRQEPMMVNVRVNAGYLPLDHWTQRQEDGGRIIGEFCHFVDWARAVVNRPVQTVTAHALPDGSRYNRDNVAATLSFSDGSIANLIYVANGDKSVPKEYFEVFCEGGAGIINDFCTLELRRDGKTVSTKSRRDKGHNREIELTLNAMRNGGPSPIPFEDLVEVTKACFAVHQSISVGQSVWLKENAPRLPAEATYSDGAS
;
A
#
# COMPACT_ATOMS: atom_id res chain seq x y z
N MET A 1 -28.30 27.45 -3.25
CA MET A 1 -28.94 26.37 -4.03
C MET A 1 -27.98 25.19 -4.02
N LEU A 2 -28.27 24.16 -3.23
CA LEU A 2 -27.45 22.96 -3.08
C LEU A 2 -27.99 21.88 -4.04
N PRO A 3 -27.16 21.16 -4.80
CA PRO A 3 -27.62 20.02 -5.58
C PRO A 3 -27.83 18.83 -4.64
N ASN A 4 -29.09 18.61 -4.25
CA ASN A 4 -29.56 17.38 -3.61
C ASN A 4 -29.74 16.28 -4.68
N GLU A 5 -28.69 15.57 -5.07
CA GLU A 5 -28.82 14.23 -5.67
C GLU A 5 -27.57 13.38 -5.34
N ILE A 6 -27.52 12.86 -4.11
CA ILE A 6 -26.67 11.70 -3.80
C ILE A 6 -27.60 10.48 -3.82
N GLY A 7 -27.50 9.71 -4.90
CA GLY A 7 -28.28 8.51 -5.13
C GLY A 7 -28.16 7.51 -3.98
N LYS A 8 -29.30 6.92 -3.60
CA LYS A 8 -29.41 5.76 -2.73
C LYS A 8 -28.72 4.56 -3.40
N PHE A 9 -27.42 4.36 -3.18
CA PHE A 9 -26.76 3.10 -3.50
C PHE A 9 -27.17 2.05 -2.45
N ARG A 10 -28.05 1.11 -2.83
CA ARG A 10 -28.33 -0.11 -2.05
C ARG A 10 -27.08 -1.00 -2.11
N GLY A 11 -26.76 -1.68 -1.00
CA GLY A 11 -25.48 -2.33 -0.71
C GLY A 11 -24.78 -3.07 -1.86
N THR A 12 -23.45 -3.03 -1.88
CA THR A 12 -22.64 -3.50 -3.01
C THR A 12 -22.88 -4.97 -3.36
N ALA A 13 -23.03 -5.22 -4.66
CA ALA A 13 -23.04 -6.57 -5.21
C ALA A 13 -21.67 -7.21 -5.02
N ALA A 14 -21.60 -8.43 -4.49
CA ALA A 14 -20.37 -9.20 -4.45
C ALA A 14 -19.86 -9.45 -5.88
N MET A 15 -18.53 -9.52 -6.04
CA MET A 15 -17.86 -9.84 -7.29
C MET A 15 -16.96 -11.06 -7.11
N LYS A 16 -16.68 -11.78 -8.21
CA LYS A 16 -15.73 -12.90 -8.18
C LYS A 16 -14.30 -12.43 -8.39
N ALA A 17 -13.40 -12.93 -7.56
CA ALA A 17 -11.95 -12.73 -7.66
C ALA A 17 -11.22 -14.06 -7.47
N VAL A 18 -10.13 -14.27 -8.20
CA VAL A 18 -9.29 -15.47 -8.09
C VAL A 18 -8.13 -15.17 -7.15
N LEU A 19 -8.06 -15.93 -6.06
CA LEU A 19 -7.11 -15.73 -4.98
C LEU A 19 -6.37 -17.02 -4.67
N GLU A 20 -5.13 -16.86 -4.22
CA GLU A 20 -4.31 -17.93 -3.66
C GLU A 20 -4.42 -17.90 -2.13
N ASP A 21 -4.73 -19.04 -1.53
CA ASP A 21 -4.65 -19.24 -0.08
C ASP A 21 -3.18 -19.46 0.34
N MET A 22 -2.59 -18.50 1.06
CA MET A 22 -1.15 -18.51 1.37
C MET A 22 -0.70 -19.68 2.26
N ARG A 23 -1.63 -20.32 2.97
CA ARG A 23 -1.35 -21.47 3.84
C ARG A 23 -1.29 -22.74 3.02
N SER A 24 -2.27 -22.98 2.17
CA SER A 24 -2.42 -24.21 1.39
C SER A 24 -1.82 -24.16 -0.01
N GLY A 25 -1.53 -22.97 -0.55
CA GLY A 25 -1.11 -22.77 -1.93
C GLY A 25 -2.23 -22.96 -2.97
N LYS A 26 -3.47 -23.24 -2.53
CA LYS A 26 -4.59 -23.50 -3.43
C LYS A 26 -5.13 -22.22 -4.05
N VAL A 27 -5.41 -22.27 -5.34
CA VAL A 27 -6.07 -21.19 -6.09
C VAL A 27 -7.56 -21.47 -6.18
N MET A 28 -8.39 -20.48 -5.84
CA MET A 28 -9.85 -20.60 -5.91
C MET A 28 -10.52 -19.27 -6.26
N ALA A 29 -11.73 -19.34 -6.80
CA ALA A 29 -12.60 -18.17 -6.94
C ALA A 29 -13.28 -17.87 -5.59
N TYR A 30 -13.25 -16.60 -5.21
CA TYR A 30 -13.87 -16.06 -4.00
C TYR A 30 -14.88 -14.98 -4.36
N GLU A 31 -15.96 -14.92 -3.60
CA GLU A 31 -16.80 -13.71 -3.55
C GLU A 31 -16.12 -12.66 -2.67
N VAL A 32 -15.95 -11.47 -3.23
CA VAL A 32 -15.34 -10.31 -2.57
C VAL A 32 -16.19 -9.07 -2.85
N PRO A 33 -16.17 -8.04 -1.99
CA PRO A 33 -16.84 -6.77 -2.28
C PRO A 33 -16.28 -6.11 -3.54
N GLN A 34 -17.09 -5.35 -4.26
CA GLN A 34 -16.59 -4.50 -5.33
C GLN A 34 -15.66 -3.42 -4.76
N PRO A 35 -14.57 -3.05 -5.47
CA PRO A 35 -13.73 -1.95 -5.06
C PRO A 35 -14.46 -0.60 -5.19
N GLU A 36 -14.16 0.35 -4.30
CA GLU A 36 -14.68 1.71 -4.43
C GLU A 36 -13.95 2.49 -5.52
N LEU A 37 -14.68 3.39 -6.18
CA LEU A 37 -14.10 4.39 -7.05
C LEU A 37 -13.30 5.40 -6.20
N ARG A 38 -12.10 5.74 -6.66
CA ARG A 38 -11.21 6.72 -6.02
C ARG A 38 -10.77 7.78 -7.03
N PRO A 39 -10.34 8.97 -6.58
CA PRO A 39 -9.71 9.96 -7.45
C PRO A 39 -8.51 9.38 -8.22
N GLY A 40 -8.24 9.91 -9.41
CA GLY A 40 -7.10 9.53 -10.25
C GLY A 40 -7.18 8.15 -10.93
N GLY A 41 -8.31 7.44 -10.80
CA GLY A 41 -8.50 6.12 -11.41
C GLY A 41 -9.91 5.85 -11.92
N ILE A 42 -10.09 4.63 -12.43
CA ILE A 42 -11.32 4.15 -13.06
C ILE A 42 -11.76 2.81 -12.44
N LEU A 43 -13.06 2.54 -12.48
CA LEU A 43 -13.58 1.19 -12.28
C LEU A 43 -13.77 0.53 -13.64
N VAL A 44 -13.22 -0.68 -13.78
CA VAL A 44 -13.28 -1.48 -15.02
C VAL A 44 -13.99 -2.79 -14.72
N ARG A 45 -15.07 -3.06 -15.45
CA ARG A 45 -15.68 -4.38 -15.52
C ARG A 45 -14.84 -5.25 -16.45
N THR A 46 -14.12 -6.20 -15.87
CA THR A 46 -13.23 -7.10 -16.59
C THR A 46 -14.05 -8.01 -17.51
N ALA A 47 -13.63 -8.11 -18.76
CA ALA A 47 -14.11 -9.13 -19.69
C ALA A 47 -13.19 -10.35 -19.65
N PHE A 48 -11.88 -10.10 -19.77
CA PHE A 48 -10.87 -11.14 -19.75
C PHE A 48 -9.68 -10.71 -18.88
N SER A 49 -9.07 -11.69 -18.22
CA SER A 49 -7.75 -11.50 -17.61
C SER A 49 -6.84 -12.65 -18.01
N ALA A 50 -5.57 -12.35 -18.29
CA ALA A 50 -4.64 -13.31 -18.85
C ALA A 50 -3.76 -13.92 -17.76
N ILE A 51 -3.71 -15.25 -17.68
CA ILE A 51 -2.81 -15.96 -16.77
C ILE A 51 -1.41 -15.98 -17.39
N SER A 52 -0.44 -15.45 -16.66
CA SER A 52 0.97 -15.50 -17.08
C SER A 52 1.64 -16.78 -16.58
N SER A 53 1.85 -17.73 -17.50
CA SER A 53 2.43 -19.05 -17.22
C SER A 53 3.84 -19.01 -16.59
N GLY A 54 4.58 -17.91 -16.73
CA GLY A 54 5.88 -17.70 -16.08
C GLY A 54 5.74 -17.10 -14.69
N THR A 55 5.28 -15.85 -14.62
CA THR A 55 5.27 -15.05 -13.38
C THR A 55 4.35 -15.63 -12.32
N GLU A 56 3.13 -16.05 -12.70
CA GLU A 56 2.16 -16.55 -11.73
C GLU A 56 2.46 -17.97 -11.29
N ARG A 57 3.02 -18.79 -12.19
CA ARG A 57 3.53 -20.11 -11.80
C ARG A 57 4.64 -20.01 -10.76
N ALA A 58 5.63 -19.14 -10.95
CA ALA A 58 6.69 -18.93 -9.97
C ALA A 58 6.12 -18.48 -8.60
N LYS A 59 5.07 -17.66 -8.62
CA LYS A 59 4.35 -17.26 -7.40
C LYS A 59 3.69 -18.44 -6.69
N LEU A 60 2.99 -19.31 -7.42
CA LEU A 60 2.33 -20.50 -6.88
C LEU A 60 3.33 -21.55 -6.38
N GLU A 61 4.42 -21.81 -7.13
CA GLU A 61 5.49 -22.73 -6.71
C GLU A 61 6.16 -22.26 -5.40
N ALA A 62 6.28 -20.95 -5.18
CA ALA A 62 6.71 -20.40 -3.90
C ALA A 62 5.66 -20.58 -2.79
N GLY A 63 4.36 -20.50 -3.14
CA GLY A 63 3.22 -20.71 -2.25
C GLY A 63 3.04 -22.16 -1.77
N GLU A 64 3.37 -23.15 -2.58
CA GLU A 64 3.26 -24.59 -2.25
C GLU A 64 4.38 -25.11 -1.32
N LYS A 65 5.49 -24.35 -1.16
CA LYS A 65 6.61 -24.76 -0.29
C LYS A 65 6.16 -24.94 1.17
N SER A 66 6.77 -25.92 1.84
CA SER A 66 6.63 -26.09 3.29
C SER A 66 7.04 -24.81 4.04
N LEU A 67 6.61 -24.64 5.30
CA LEU A 67 7.01 -23.47 6.10
C LEU A 67 8.53 -23.28 6.16
N MET A 68 9.28 -24.39 6.28
CA MET A 68 10.74 -24.38 6.24
C MET A 68 11.26 -23.98 4.85
N GLY A 69 10.67 -24.49 3.77
CA GLY A 69 11.02 -24.08 2.41
C GLY A 69 10.74 -22.60 2.13
N LYS A 70 9.63 -22.05 2.63
CA LYS A 70 9.29 -20.62 2.57
C LYS A 70 10.32 -19.77 3.33
N ALA A 71 10.73 -20.22 4.52
CA ALA A 71 11.74 -19.54 5.33
C ALA A 71 13.13 -19.54 4.65
N MET A 72 13.54 -20.67 4.07
CA MET A 72 14.82 -20.79 3.35
C MET A 72 14.85 -19.94 2.08
N ALA A 73 13.72 -19.80 1.37
CA ALA A 73 13.63 -18.97 0.17
C ALA A 73 13.69 -17.46 0.47
N ARG A 74 13.43 -17.04 1.72
CA ARG A 74 13.38 -15.63 2.13
C ARG A 74 14.11 -15.40 3.46
N PRO A 75 15.45 -15.57 3.51
CA PRO A 75 16.24 -15.40 4.73
C PRO A 75 16.18 -13.96 5.27
N ASP A 76 15.94 -12.98 4.38
CA ASP A 76 15.70 -11.59 4.73
C ASP A 76 14.46 -11.42 5.64
N LEU A 77 13.35 -12.07 5.28
CA LEU A 77 12.11 -12.03 6.07
C LEU A 77 12.28 -12.74 7.41
N VAL A 78 13.06 -13.83 7.44
CA VAL A 78 13.37 -14.56 8.69
C VAL A 78 14.15 -13.64 9.64
N ARG A 79 15.16 -12.93 9.15
CA ARG A 79 15.90 -11.95 9.96
C ARG A 79 14.98 -10.85 10.50
N GLN A 80 14.10 -10.30 9.66
CA GLN A 80 13.11 -9.30 10.10
C GLN A 80 12.17 -9.83 11.19
N VAL A 81 11.73 -11.09 11.10
CA VAL A 81 10.89 -11.72 12.12
C VAL A 81 11.67 -11.92 13.43
N MET A 82 12.95 -12.32 13.36
CA MET A 82 13.80 -12.44 14.54
C MET A 82 14.03 -11.09 15.23
N ASP A 83 14.32 -10.04 14.46
CA ASP A 83 14.49 -8.68 15.00
C ASP A 83 13.19 -8.17 15.62
N PHE A 84 12.05 -8.43 14.98
CA PHE A 84 10.73 -8.12 15.54
C PHE A 84 10.46 -8.92 16.82
N ALA A 85 10.82 -10.21 16.87
CA ALA A 85 10.65 -11.04 18.06
C ALA A 85 11.52 -10.56 19.25
N ARG A 86 12.72 -10.03 18.97
CA ARG A 86 13.59 -9.44 20.01
C ARG A 86 12.98 -8.17 20.59
N ASN A 87 12.36 -7.33 19.77
CA ASN A 87 11.85 -6.03 20.18
C ASN A 87 10.42 -6.08 20.75
N GLU A 88 9.54 -6.88 20.15
CA GLU A 88 8.10 -6.94 20.44
C GLU A 88 7.67 -8.29 21.07
N GLY A 89 8.59 -9.25 21.18
CA GLY A 89 8.38 -10.56 21.79
C GLY A 89 7.98 -11.68 20.82
N ILE A 90 8.27 -12.91 21.20
CA ILE A 90 8.06 -14.12 20.38
C ILE A 90 6.57 -14.34 20.04
N LYS A 91 5.66 -14.08 20.99
CA LYS A 91 4.21 -14.25 20.78
C LYS A 91 3.70 -13.32 19.69
N ALA A 92 4.10 -12.05 19.70
CA ALA A 92 3.72 -11.07 18.69
C ALA A 92 4.31 -11.42 17.31
N ALA A 93 5.57 -11.88 17.28
CA ALA A 93 6.21 -12.35 16.05
C ALA A 93 5.48 -13.57 15.45
N TYR A 94 5.11 -14.56 16.29
CA TYR A 94 4.33 -15.72 15.87
C TYR A 94 2.97 -15.31 15.29
N GLN A 95 2.23 -14.42 15.98
CA GLN A 95 0.95 -13.90 15.51
C GLN A 95 1.08 -13.18 14.16
N ARG A 96 2.14 -12.37 13.98
CA ARG A 96 2.42 -11.68 12.73
C ARG A 96 2.64 -12.68 11.58
N VAL A 97 3.45 -13.72 11.80
CA VAL A 97 3.69 -14.78 10.79
C VAL A 97 2.39 -15.52 10.47
N GLN A 98 1.65 -15.93 11.49
CA GLN A 98 0.38 -16.63 11.33
C GLN A 98 -0.64 -15.80 10.54
N SER A 99 -0.77 -14.51 10.85
CA SER A 99 -1.68 -13.59 10.14
C SER A 99 -1.38 -13.43 8.65
N ARG A 100 -0.10 -13.61 8.27
CA ARG A 100 0.36 -13.57 6.88
C ARG A 100 0.08 -14.90 6.17
N LEU A 101 0.27 -16.02 6.86
CA LEU A 101 -0.06 -17.34 6.33
C LEU A 101 -1.57 -17.53 6.14
N ASP A 102 -2.40 -16.95 7.01
CA ASP A 102 -3.86 -17.00 6.94
C ASP A 102 -4.46 -15.97 5.96
N SER A 103 -3.62 -15.26 5.21
CA SER A 103 -4.08 -14.25 4.25
C SER A 103 -4.35 -14.84 2.87
N LEU A 104 -5.15 -14.12 2.09
CA LEU A 104 -5.39 -14.42 0.67
C LEU A 104 -4.52 -13.49 -0.18
N SER A 105 -3.90 -14.04 -1.22
CA SER A 105 -3.06 -13.31 -2.14
C SER A 105 -3.79 -13.11 -3.47
N PRO A 106 -3.95 -11.87 -3.97
CA PRO A 106 -4.52 -11.64 -5.29
C PRO A 106 -3.61 -12.22 -6.39
N LEU A 107 -4.22 -12.76 -7.44
CA LEU A 107 -3.54 -13.19 -8.66
C LEU A 107 -3.90 -12.27 -9.84
N GLY A 108 -3.17 -12.40 -10.95
CA GLY A 108 -3.32 -11.56 -12.13
C GLY A 108 -2.72 -10.16 -12.02
N TYR A 109 -2.30 -9.64 -13.17
CA TYR A 109 -1.75 -8.29 -13.34
C TYR A 109 -2.01 -7.68 -14.73
N SER A 110 -2.82 -8.36 -15.56
CA SER A 110 -3.10 -7.98 -16.94
C SER A 110 -4.53 -8.38 -17.28
N CYS A 111 -5.38 -7.40 -17.58
CA CYS A 111 -6.78 -7.64 -17.94
C CYS A 111 -7.28 -6.63 -18.96
N SER A 112 -8.46 -6.88 -19.51
CA SER A 112 -9.17 -5.98 -20.40
C SER A 112 -10.65 -5.97 -20.07
N GLY A 113 -11.33 -4.88 -20.42
CA GLY A 113 -12.73 -4.74 -20.07
C GLY A 113 -13.33 -3.42 -20.50
N ILE A 114 -14.41 -3.06 -19.82
CA ILE A 114 -15.21 -1.86 -20.08
C ILE A 114 -15.15 -0.95 -18.86
N VAL A 115 -14.84 0.32 -19.07
CA VAL A 115 -14.94 1.34 -18.01
C VAL A 115 -16.40 1.48 -17.58
N ILE A 116 -16.66 1.40 -16.28
CA ILE A 116 -18.01 1.59 -15.72
C ILE A 116 -18.14 2.88 -14.93
N ALA A 117 -17.03 3.43 -14.42
CA ALA A 117 -17.00 4.73 -13.75
C ALA A 117 -15.58 5.33 -13.80
N ALA A 118 -15.49 6.66 -13.82
CA ALA A 118 -14.23 7.41 -13.76
C ALA A 118 -14.24 8.35 -12.55
N GLY A 119 -13.15 8.35 -11.79
CA GLY A 119 -13.00 9.16 -10.58
C GLY A 119 -12.61 10.60 -10.88
N GLU A 120 -12.66 11.45 -9.86
CA GLU A 120 -12.21 12.83 -9.95
C GLU A 120 -10.75 12.91 -10.44
N GLY A 121 -10.44 13.89 -11.29
CA GLY A 121 -9.09 14.07 -11.87
C GLY A 121 -8.74 13.12 -13.03
N VAL A 122 -9.70 12.32 -13.50
CA VAL A 122 -9.59 11.50 -14.73
C VAL A 122 -10.46 12.13 -15.82
N GLN A 123 -9.82 12.51 -16.93
CA GLN A 123 -10.51 13.15 -18.06
C GLN A 123 -10.39 12.32 -19.35
N GLU A 124 -9.38 11.44 -19.41
CA GLU A 124 -9.09 10.65 -20.59
C GLU A 124 -9.98 9.40 -20.74
N PHE A 125 -10.77 9.03 -19.73
CA PHE A 125 -11.65 7.85 -19.73
C PHE A 125 -13.08 8.22 -19.35
N GLN A 126 -14.05 7.54 -19.95
CA GLN A 126 -15.48 7.66 -19.65
C GLN A 126 -16.16 6.27 -19.60
N PRO A 127 -17.29 6.11 -18.90
CA PRO A 127 -18.07 4.88 -18.92
C PRO A 127 -18.37 4.42 -20.36
N GLY A 128 -18.23 3.12 -20.61
CA GLY A 128 -18.38 2.51 -21.93
C GLY A 128 -17.07 2.35 -22.72
N ASP A 129 -16.01 3.06 -22.35
CA ASP A 129 -14.71 2.91 -23.02
C ASP A 129 -14.17 1.48 -22.87
N ARG A 130 -13.62 0.95 -23.97
CA ARG A 130 -12.92 -0.33 -24.01
C ARG A 130 -11.46 -0.10 -23.61
N VAL A 131 -10.97 -0.85 -22.61
CA VAL A 131 -9.62 -0.62 -22.05
C VAL A 131 -8.85 -1.92 -21.84
N ALA A 132 -7.53 -1.82 -21.93
CA ALA A 132 -6.60 -2.79 -21.34
C ALA A 132 -5.93 -2.18 -20.11
N CYS A 133 -5.68 -3.01 -19.10
CA CYS A 133 -5.22 -2.59 -17.79
C CYS A 133 -4.02 -3.43 -17.33
N GLY A 134 -3.13 -2.80 -16.57
CA GLY A 134 -1.93 -3.41 -16.01
C GLY A 134 -1.75 -3.17 -14.51
N GLY A 135 -0.77 -3.87 -13.93
CA GLY A 135 -0.31 -3.67 -12.56
C GLY A 135 -0.84 -4.71 -11.58
N GLY A 136 0.07 -5.33 -10.82
CA GLY A 136 -0.28 -6.27 -9.76
C GLY A 136 -1.03 -5.59 -8.63
N GLY A 137 -2.21 -6.11 -8.27
CA GLY A 137 -3.11 -5.50 -7.29
C GLY A 137 -4.06 -4.44 -7.86
N TYR A 138 -3.92 -4.10 -9.15
CA TYR A 138 -4.82 -3.19 -9.88
C TYR A 138 -5.57 -3.92 -11.00
N ALA A 139 -4.84 -4.64 -11.87
CA ALA A 139 -5.41 -5.45 -12.96
C ALA A 139 -5.44 -6.94 -12.57
N SER A 140 -6.06 -7.24 -11.42
CA SER A 140 -6.14 -8.60 -10.88
C SER A 140 -7.17 -9.46 -11.61
N HIS A 141 -7.09 -10.78 -11.42
CA HIS A 141 -8.13 -11.73 -11.81
C HIS A 141 -9.39 -11.48 -10.97
N SER A 142 -10.15 -10.45 -11.31
CA SER A 142 -11.36 -10.01 -10.61
C SER A 142 -12.37 -9.44 -11.60
N ALA A 143 -13.67 -9.65 -11.33
CA ALA A 143 -14.72 -9.22 -12.24
C ALA A 143 -14.82 -7.69 -12.36
N ILE A 144 -14.45 -6.96 -11.31
CA ILE A 144 -14.32 -5.50 -11.32
C ILE A 144 -12.98 -5.11 -10.68
N ASN A 145 -12.27 -4.20 -11.33
CA ASN A 145 -10.99 -3.70 -10.87
C ASN A 145 -11.02 -2.17 -10.75
N PHE A 146 -10.44 -1.63 -9.67
CA PHE A 146 -10.03 -0.23 -9.65
C PHE A 146 -8.63 -0.14 -10.27
N VAL A 147 -8.48 0.73 -11.28
CA VAL A 147 -7.22 0.88 -12.01
C VAL A 147 -6.85 2.37 -12.05
N PRO A 148 -5.66 2.78 -11.56
CA PRO A 148 -5.16 4.14 -11.75
C PRO A 148 -5.04 4.50 -13.24
N LYS A 149 -5.23 5.79 -13.58
CA LYS A 149 -5.31 6.24 -14.98
C LYS A 149 -4.04 5.97 -15.82
N ASN A 150 -2.89 5.87 -15.18
CA ASN A 150 -1.61 5.56 -15.84
C ASN A 150 -1.37 4.06 -16.06
N LEU A 151 -2.23 3.21 -15.49
CA LEU A 151 -2.21 1.76 -15.64
C LEU A 151 -3.32 1.24 -16.57
N ALA A 152 -4.02 2.13 -17.27
CA ALA A 152 -5.05 1.80 -18.25
C ALA A 152 -4.75 2.46 -19.60
N VAL A 153 -5.15 1.79 -20.70
CA VAL A 153 -5.05 2.30 -22.07
C VAL A 153 -6.34 2.03 -22.84
N LYS A 154 -6.75 2.98 -23.68
CA LYS A 154 -7.92 2.84 -24.55
C LYS A 154 -7.65 1.86 -25.69
N LEU A 155 -8.67 1.09 -26.05
CA LEU A 155 -8.63 0.15 -27.15
C LEU A 155 -9.39 0.71 -28.35
N PRO A 156 -8.81 0.65 -29.57
CA PRO A 156 -9.57 0.90 -30.78
C PRO A 156 -10.54 -0.24 -31.06
N ASP A 157 -11.58 0.03 -31.85
CA ASP A 157 -12.64 -0.96 -32.09
C ASP A 157 -12.13 -2.26 -32.74
N SER A 158 -11.07 -2.15 -33.54
CA SER A 158 -10.42 -3.26 -34.25
C SER A 158 -9.73 -4.28 -33.34
N VAL A 159 -9.44 -3.96 -32.08
CA VAL A 159 -8.72 -4.85 -31.15
C VAL A 159 -9.71 -5.56 -30.24
N GLY A 160 -9.77 -6.89 -30.30
CA GLY A 160 -10.62 -7.71 -29.41
C GLY A 160 -10.20 -7.62 -27.93
N LEU A 161 -11.17 -7.73 -27.00
CA LEU A 161 -10.88 -7.68 -25.57
C LEU A 161 -10.03 -8.89 -25.12
N ASP A 162 -10.25 -10.06 -25.70
CA ASP A 162 -9.46 -11.27 -25.44
C ASP A 162 -7.96 -11.06 -25.72
N ALA A 163 -7.62 -10.54 -26.90
CA ALA A 163 -6.25 -10.19 -27.26
C ALA A 163 -5.70 -9.06 -26.36
N ALA A 164 -6.53 -8.05 -26.08
CA ALA A 164 -6.14 -6.92 -25.24
C ALA A 164 -5.81 -7.31 -23.79
N ALA A 165 -6.30 -8.45 -23.28
CA ALA A 165 -5.96 -8.93 -21.94
C ALA A 165 -4.46 -9.25 -21.79
N LEU A 166 -3.73 -9.47 -22.88
CA LEU A 166 -2.28 -9.68 -22.89
C LEU A 166 -1.46 -8.39 -22.97
N THR A 167 -2.09 -7.20 -23.03
CA THR A 167 -1.39 -5.94 -23.31
C THR A 167 -0.23 -5.65 -22.36
N THR A 168 -0.41 -5.85 -21.05
CA THR A 168 0.67 -5.62 -20.06
C THR A 168 1.81 -6.62 -20.25
N ILE A 169 1.51 -7.86 -20.61
CA ILE A 169 2.52 -8.89 -20.90
C ILE A 169 3.30 -8.54 -22.18
N GLY A 170 2.59 -8.07 -23.22
CA GLY A 170 3.19 -7.54 -24.44
C GLY A 170 4.07 -6.31 -24.21
N ALA A 171 3.67 -5.44 -23.29
CA ALA A 171 4.45 -4.28 -22.88
C ALA A 171 5.78 -4.69 -22.20
N ILE A 172 5.82 -5.81 -21.46
CA ILE A 172 7.07 -6.38 -20.92
C ILE A 172 8.00 -6.82 -22.07
N ALA A 173 7.47 -7.52 -23.07
CA ALA A 173 8.24 -7.94 -24.24
C ALA A 173 8.82 -6.75 -25.01
N MET A 174 8.01 -5.69 -25.23
CA MET A 174 8.48 -4.47 -25.88
C MET A 174 9.55 -3.72 -25.09
N GLN A 175 9.43 -3.66 -23.76
CA GLN A 175 10.46 -3.04 -22.95
C GLN A 175 11.79 -3.79 -23.10
N GLY A 176 11.76 -5.13 -23.09
CA GLY A 176 12.95 -5.96 -23.39
C GLY A 176 13.55 -5.64 -24.75
N LEU A 177 12.73 -5.56 -25.80
CA LEU A 177 13.18 -5.21 -27.14
C LEU A 177 13.79 -3.79 -27.20
N ARG A 178 13.19 -2.81 -26.52
CA ARG A 178 13.71 -1.44 -26.46
C ARG A 178 15.05 -1.34 -25.74
N GLN A 179 15.22 -2.08 -24.64
CA GLN A 179 16.50 -2.16 -23.93
C GLN A 179 17.61 -2.83 -24.75
N SER A 180 17.25 -3.59 -25.79
CA SER A 180 18.23 -4.17 -26.71
C SER A 180 18.76 -3.18 -27.74
N GLU A 181 18.13 -1.99 -27.83
CA GLU A 181 18.42 -0.97 -28.83
C GLU A 181 18.44 -1.53 -30.26
N ALA A 182 17.59 -2.52 -30.52
CA ALA A 182 17.50 -3.20 -31.81
C ALA A 182 17.26 -2.21 -32.95
N ARG A 183 18.02 -2.38 -34.03
CA ARG A 183 17.94 -1.58 -35.25
C ARG A 183 17.40 -2.42 -36.39
N PHE A 184 16.79 -1.74 -37.36
CA PHE A 184 16.29 -2.37 -38.57
C PHE A 184 17.38 -3.21 -39.25
N GLY A 185 17.08 -4.46 -39.59
CA GLY A 185 18.00 -5.39 -40.23
C GLY A 185 18.95 -6.15 -39.30
N GLU A 186 19.02 -5.81 -38.00
CA GLU A 186 19.84 -6.55 -37.04
C GLU A 186 19.29 -7.96 -36.76
N THR A 187 20.16 -8.86 -36.30
CA THR A 187 19.78 -10.21 -35.86
C THR A 187 19.72 -10.30 -34.34
N LEU A 188 18.58 -10.73 -33.80
CA LEU A 188 18.36 -10.91 -32.37
C LEU A 188 18.22 -12.39 -32.02
N ALA A 189 18.79 -12.82 -30.89
CA ALA A 189 18.49 -14.12 -30.31
C ALA A 189 17.59 -13.96 -29.08
N VAL A 190 16.54 -14.77 -28.98
CA VAL A 190 15.62 -14.79 -27.84
C VAL A 190 15.79 -16.11 -27.10
N ILE A 191 16.34 -16.06 -25.89
CA ILE A 191 16.55 -17.23 -25.02
C ILE A 191 15.36 -17.37 -24.07
N GLY A 192 14.59 -18.44 -24.22
CA GLY A 192 13.35 -18.73 -23.53
C GLY A 192 12.14 -18.38 -24.37
N ALA A 193 11.71 -19.30 -25.24
CA ALA A 193 10.54 -19.18 -26.10
C ALA A 193 9.22 -19.49 -25.37
N GLY A 194 9.07 -18.96 -24.13
CA GLY A 194 7.82 -18.88 -23.36
C GLY A 194 6.91 -17.74 -23.85
N LEU A 195 5.85 -17.41 -23.10
CA LEU A 195 4.87 -16.38 -23.50
C LEU A 195 5.51 -15.02 -23.83
N VAL A 196 6.37 -14.50 -22.95
CA VAL A 196 7.09 -13.24 -23.21
C VAL A 196 8.04 -13.39 -24.39
N GLY A 197 8.72 -14.53 -24.52
CA GLY A 197 9.66 -14.82 -25.61
C GLY A 197 8.99 -14.80 -26.98
N VAL A 198 7.86 -15.49 -27.15
CA VAL A 198 7.12 -15.50 -28.44
C VAL A 198 6.50 -14.16 -28.78
N LEU A 199 6.13 -13.34 -27.79
CA LEU A 199 5.75 -11.94 -28.01
C LEU A 199 6.94 -11.10 -28.46
N THR A 200 8.11 -11.25 -27.83
CA THR A 200 9.36 -10.57 -28.23
C THR A 200 9.75 -10.94 -29.66
N ILE A 201 9.64 -12.22 -30.04
CA ILE A 201 9.92 -12.69 -31.41
C ILE A 201 9.04 -11.96 -32.42
N GLN A 202 7.71 -11.97 -32.22
CA GLN A 202 6.79 -11.30 -33.14
C GLN A 202 7.04 -9.80 -33.24
N LEU A 203 7.31 -9.13 -32.11
CA LEU A 203 7.62 -7.71 -32.08
C LEU A 203 8.94 -7.37 -32.78
N ALA A 204 9.98 -8.19 -32.60
CA ALA A 204 11.26 -8.03 -33.29
C ALA A 204 11.12 -8.23 -34.80
N LYS A 205 10.33 -9.21 -35.24
CA LYS A 205 10.00 -9.40 -36.66
C LYS A 205 9.23 -8.21 -37.23
N ALA A 206 8.23 -7.70 -36.51
CA ALA A 206 7.50 -6.51 -36.91
C ALA A 206 8.39 -5.25 -36.97
N ALA A 207 9.46 -5.19 -36.18
CA ALA A 207 10.49 -4.15 -36.22
C ALA A 207 11.53 -4.32 -37.35
N GLY A 208 11.40 -5.37 -38.18
CA GLY A 208 12.31 -5.63 -39.30
C GLY A 208 13.62 -6.31 -38.91
N CYS A 209 13.67 -6.98 -37.76
CA CYS A 209 14.83 -7.78 -37.35
C CYS A 209 14.77 -9.22 -37.88
N ARG A 210 15.92 -9.87 -37.94
CA ARG A 210 16.04 -11.34 -38.03
C ARG A 210 16.05 -11.91 -36.61
N VAL A 211 15.41 -13.05 -36.38
CA VAL A 211 15.19 -13.57 -35.02
C VAL A 211 15.53 -15.05 -34.92
N ILE A 212 16.38 -15.39 -33.96
CA ILE A 212 16.71 -16.75 -33.55
C ILE A 212 15.97 -17.04 -32.24
N ALA A 213 15.19 -18.12 -32.18
CA ALA A 213 14.53 -18.58 -30.96
C ALA A 213 15.32 -19.74 -30.35
N ILE A 214 15.60 -19.64 -29.05
CA ILE A 214 16.35 -20.66 -28.31
C ILE A 214 15.53 -21.08 -27.07
N ASP A 215 15.26 -22.36 -26.90
CA ASP A 215 14.59 -22.90 -25.69
C ASP A 215 15.13 -24.29 -25.34
N LEU A 216 14.85 -24.77 -24.13
CA LEU A 216 15.17 -26.14 -23.71
C LEU A 216 14.15 -27.14 -24.29
N ASP A 217 12.91 -26.70 -24.51
CA ASP A 217 11.80 -27.52 -25.00
C ASP A 217 11.72 -27.47 -26.54
N PRO A 218 11.99 -28.59 -27.25
CA PRO A 218 11.91 -28.65 -28.71
C PRO A 218 10.53 -28.26 -29.26
N GLY A 219 9.44 -28.54 -28.54
CA GLY A 219 8.09 -28.15 -28.94
C GLY A 219 7.87 -26.63 -28.87
N ARG A 220 8.50 -25.94 -27.92
CA ARG A 220 8.49 -24.45 -27.90
C ARG A 220 9.32 -23.87 -29.01
N VAL A 221 10.45 -24.48 -29.35
CA VAL A 221 11.29 -24.07 -30.48
C VAL A 221 10.51 -24.15 -31.80
N GLU A 222 9.82 -25.28 -32.06
CA GLU A 222 9.00 -25.44 -33.27
C GLU A 222 7.88 -24.40 -33.33
N ARG A 223 7.19 -24.15 -32.21
CA ARG A 223 6.15 -23.11 -32.15
C ARG A 223 6.72 -21.71 -32.35
N ALA A 224 7.90 -21.41 -31.82
CA ALA A 224 8.54 -20.11 -31.98
C ALA A 224 8.81 -19.76 -33.46
N VAL A 225 9.18 -20.75 -34.28
CA VAL A 225 9.31 -20.59 -35.73
C VAL A 225 7.96 -20.27 -36.38
N LYS A 226 6.88 -20.95 -35.96
CA LYS A 226 5.50 -20.63 -36.40
C LYS A 226 5.05 -19.22 -35.97
N PHE A 227 5.62 -18.67 -34.91
CA PHE A 227 5.44 -17.28 -34.47
C PHE A 227 6.40 -16.28 -35.14
N GLY A 228 7.18 -16.71 -36.13
CA GLY A 228 7.98 -15.83 -36.98
C GLY A 228 9.49 -15.84 -36.72
N ALA A 229 10.00 -16.66 -35.81
CA ALA A 229 11.45 -16.83 -35.70
C ALA A 229 12.01 -17.43 -37.01
N ASP A 230 13.13 -16.89 -37.49
CA ASP A 230 13.78 -17.34 -38.72
C ASP A 230 14.58 -18.64 -38.50
N LEU A 231 15.04 -18.86 -37.26
CA LEU A 231 15.76 -20.06 -36.84
C LEU A 231 15.34 -20.46 -35.42
N GLY A 232 15.03 -21.73 -35.22
CA GLY A 232 14.72 -22.31 -33.90
C GLY A 232 15.78 -23.31 -33.47
N LEU A 233 16.33 -23.17 -32.26
CA LEU A 233 17.40 -24.02 -31.73
C LEU A 233 17.10 -24.51 -30.31
N VAL A 234 17.51 -25.74 -30.01
CA VAL A 234 17.41 -26.31 -28.67
C VAL A 234 18.71 -26.02 -27.91
N SER A 235 18.62 -25.36 -26.76
CA SER A 235 19.82 -24.87 -26.04
C SER A 235 20.77 -25.97 -25.57
N SER A 236 20.27 -27.20 -25.38
CA SER A 236 21.07 -28.37 -25.00
C SER A 236 21.73 -29.09 -26.20
N ASP A 237 21.38 -28.75 -27.45
CA ASP A 237 22.07 -29.29 -28.62
C ASP A 237 23.45 -28.65 -28.75
N SER A 238 24.51 -29.47 -28.77
CA SER A 238 25.89 -29.03 -28.91
C SER A 238 26.17 -28.30 -30.22
N ARG A 239 25.31 -28.46 -31.23
CA ARG A 239 25.40 -27.75 -32.52
C ARG A 239 24.80 -26.35 -32.48
N THR A 240 24.08 -25.97 -31.42
CA THR A 240 23.41 -24.66 -31.34
C THR A 240 24.36 -23.48 -31.58
N PRO A 241 25.56 -23.39 -30.96
CA PRO A 241 26.50 -22.32 -31.25
C PRO A 241 26.97 -22.29 -32.72
N LEU A 242 27.18 -23.46 -33.32
CA LEU A 242 27.58 -23.58 -34.72
C LEU A 242 26.47 -23.11 -35.66
N ALA A 243 25.23 -23.54 -35.44
CA ALA A 243 24.07 -23.14 -36.24
C ALA A 243 23.81 -21.63 -36.16
N ILE A 244 24.02 -21.01 -34.99
CA ILE A 244 23.95 -19.55 -34.85
C ILE A 244 25.02 -18.89 -35.70
N LYS A 245 26.25 -19.39 -35.67
CA LYS A 245 27.35 -18.85 -36.46
C LYS A 245 27.10 -19.02 -37.96
N GLU A 246 26.56 -20.14 -38.41
CA GLU A 246 26.18 -20.35 -39.82
C GLU A 246 25.05 -19.43 -40.27
N PHE A 247 24.12 -19.07 -39.38
CA PHE A 247 23.00 -18.18 -39.70
C PHE A 247 23.38 -16.69 -39.69
N THR A 248 24.37 -16.31 -38.86
CA THR A 248 24.72 -14.90 -38.59
C THR A 248 26.12 -14.49 -39.05
N ASP A 249 26.97 -15.43 -39.41
CA ASP A 249 28.42 -15.32 -39.65
C ASP A 249 29.27 -14.92 -38.41
N TYR A 250 28.76 -14.02 -37.57
CA TYR A 250 29.50 -13.38 -36.47
C TYR A 250 28.80 -13.40 -35.11
N GLY A 251 27.59 -13.95 -35.01
CA GLY A 251 26.73 -13.95 -33.82
C GLY A 251 25.61 -12.88 -33.88
N PRO A 252 24.55 -13.00 -33.06
CA PRO A 252 23.47 -12.01 -33.02
C PRO A 252 23.96 -10.68 -32.45
N ASP A 253 23.37 -9.58 -32.96
CA ASP A 253 23.59 -8.21 -32.51
C ASP A 253 23.15 -7.97 -31.07
N ALA A 254 22.03 -8.58 -30.69
CA ALA A 254 21.60 -8.63 -29.30
C ALA A 254 20.95 -9.96 -28.92
N VAL A 255 21.06 -10.31 -27.64
CA VAL A 255 20.43 -11.48 -27.04
C VAL A 255 19.46 -11.03 -25.95
N ILE A 256 18.18 -11.39 -26.07
CA ILE A 256 17.13 -11.07 -25.10
C ILE A 256 16.78 -12.35 -24.33
N ILE A 257 16.99 -12.33 -23.02
CA ILE A 257 16.75 -13.48 -22.15
C ILE A 257 15.38 -13.32 -21.49
N THR A 258 14.43 -14.18 -21.88
CA THR A 258 13.06 -14.26 -21.35
C THR A 258 12.81 -15.55 -20.56
N ALA A 259 13.84 -16.36 -20.32
CA ALA A 259 13.80 -17.56 -19.50
C ALA A 259 13.63 -17.25 -17.99
N ALA A 260 13.14 -18.22 -17.23
CA ALA A 260 13.06 -18.15 -15.76
C ALA A 260 13.74 -19.39 -15.15
N THR A 261 14.84 -19.19 -14.43
CA THR A 261 15.62 -20.26 -13.78
C THR A 261 16.59 -19.67 -12.74
N HIS A 262 16.98 -20.43 -11.72
CA HIS A 262 18.05 -19.99 -10.82
C HIS A 262 19.47 -20.16 -11.41
N SER A 263 19.58 -20.83 -12.57
CA SER A 263 20.85 -21.07 -13.27
C SER A 263 21.41 -19.80 -13.92
N THR A 264 22.74 -19.73 -14.04
CA THR A 264 23.46 -18.72 -14.83
C THR A 264 23.65 -19.14 -16.30
N GLU A 265 23.25 -20.36 -16.68
CA GLU A 265 23.42 -20.86 -18.05
C GLU A 265 22.80 -19.96 -19.14
N PRO A 266 21.62 -19.33 -18.97
CA PRO A 266 21.07 -18.45 -20.00
C PRO A 266 21.95 -17.24 -20.31
N ILE A 267 22.57 -16.63 -19.29
CA ILE A 267 23.43 -15.45 -19.48
C ILE A 267 24.81 -15.86 -20.01
N GLU A 268 25.33 -17.03 -19.61
CA GLU A 268 26.55 -17.60 -20.18
C GLU A 268 26.37 -17.94 -21.66
N LEU A 269 25.26 -18.58 -22.01
CA LEU A 269 24.92 -18.89 -23.40
C LEU A 269 24.81 -17.60 -24.21
N ALA A 270 24.11 -16.58 -23.68
CA ALA A 270 24.01 -15.28 -24.33
C ALA A 270 25.38 -14.65 -24.62
N ALA A 271 26.29 -14.67 -23.64
CA ALA A 271 27.65 -14.13 -23.82
C ALA A 271 28.49 -14.96 -24.81
N ALA A 272 28.32 -16.29 -24.79
CA ALA A 272 29.02 -17.19 -25.70
C ALA A 272 28.60 -17.01 -27.16
N ILE A 273 27.31 -16.77 -27.43
CA ILE A 273 26.78 -16.68 -28.80
C ILE A 273 26.83 -15.27 -29.37
N ALA A 274 26.70 -14.23 -28.54
CA ALA A 274 26.66 -12.84 -29.01
C ALA A 274 27.91 -12.48 -29.81
N ARG A 275 27.75 -11.60 -30.80
CA ARG A 275 28.89 -11.05 -31.55
C ARG A 275 29.75 -10.14 -30.69
N ASP A 276 30.94 -9.81 -31.20
CA ASP A 276 31.77 -8.75 -30.65
C ASP A 276 30.98 -7.43 -30.60
N ARG A 277 31.02 -6.76 -29.45
CA ARG A 277 30.26 -5.56 -29.09
C ARG A 277 28.75 -5.77 -29.16
N GLY A 278 28.29 -6.99 -28.91
CA GLY A 278 26.87 -7.34 -28.79
C GLY A 278 26.24 -6.86 -27.49
N ARG A 279 24.90 -6.89 -27.45
CA ARG A 279 24.09 -6.45 -26.30
C ARG A 279 23.32 -7.61 -25.70
N ILE A 280 23.30 -7.75 -24.38
CA ILE A 280 22.51 -8.75 -23.67
C ILE A 280 21.48 -8.04 -22.80
N VAL A 281 20.21 -8.39 -22.97
CA VAL A 281 19.10 -7.86 -22.17
C VAL A 281 18.49 -8.97 -21.33
N VAL A 282 18.51 -8.80 -20.02
CA VAL A 282 17.86 -9.72 -19.08
C VAL A 282 16.44 -9.22 -18.80
N VAL A 283 15.44 -9.95 -19.28
CA VAL A 283 14.01 -9.68 -19.04
C VAL A 283 13.41 -10.65 -18.02
N GLY A 284 13.77 -11.93 -18.14
CA GLY A 284 13.33 -12.98 -17.23
C GLY A 284 14.12 -13.03 -15.92
N ASP A 285 13.73 -13.96 -15.04
CA ASP A 285 14.35 -14.15 -13.73
C ASP A 285 15.44 -15.24 -13.84
N VAL A 286 16.70 -14.81 -14.03
CA VAL A 286 17.86 -15.71 -14.22
C VAL A 286 19.01 -15.38 -13.26
N GLY A 287 19.89 -16.35 -13.00
CA GLY A 287 21.12 -16.09 -12.27
C GLY A 287 22.02 -15.09 -13.03
N LEU A 288 22.47 -14.02 -12.35
CA LEU A 288 23.20 -12.90 -12.98
C LEU A 288 24.73 -13.08 -13.05
N GLY A 289 25.26 -14.27 -12.72
CA GLY A 289 26.69 -14.55 -12.82
C GLY A 289 27.10 -14.86 -14.26
N VAL A 290 28.15 -14.20 -14.77
CA VAL A 290 28.70 -14.45 -16.11
C VAL A 290 30.22 -14.43 -16.11
N SER A 291 30.81 -15.31 -16.90
CA SER A 291 32.24 -15.48 -17.09
C SER A 291 32.88 -14.21 -17.65
N ARG A 292 33.84 -13.65 -16.91
CA ARG A 292 34.57 -12.44 -17.33
C ARG A 292 35.21 -12.58 -18.71
N PRO A 293 35.91 -13.69 -19.05
CA PRO A 293 36.43 -13.89 -20.41
C PRO A 293 35.38 -13.71 -21.51
N ASN A 294 34.18 -14.28 -21.34
CA ASN A 294 33.11 -14.24 -22.35
C ASN A 294 32.60 -12.80 -22.59
N VAL A 295 32.58 -11.97 -21.54
CA VAL A 295 32.13 -10.58 -21.62
C VAL A 295 33.24 -9.64 -22.07
N TYR A 296 34.43 -9.78 -21.47
CA TYR A 296 35.56 -8.86 -21.68
C TYR A 296 36.15 -8.99 -23.08
N LEU A 297 36.38 -10.22 -23.58
CA LEU A 297 37.02 -10.42 -24.87
C LEU A 297 36.19 -9.90 -26.05
N LYS A 298 34.87 -9.86 -25.87
CA LYS A 298 33.92 -9.38 -26.87
C LYS A 298 33.38 -7.98 -26.59
N GLU A 299 33.83 -7.29 -25.54
CA GLU A 299 33.30 -5.98 -25.13
C GLU A 299 31.75 -5.95 -25.03
N LEU A 300 31.14 -6.98 -24.44
CA LEU A 300 29.67 -7.08 -24.37
C LEU A 300 29.07 -6.07 -23.38
N SER A 301 27.89 -5.56 -23.71
CA SER A 301 27.06 -4.79 -22.78
C SER A 301 25.91 -5.64 -22.24
N ILE A 302 25.60 -5.47 -20.96
CA ILE A 302 24.53 -6.22 -20.29
C ILE A 302 23.60 -5.22 -19.60
N SER A 303 22.30 -5.29 -19.88
CA SER A 303 21.26 -4.46 -19.27
C SER A 303 20.14 -5.32 -18.69
N LEU A 304 19.46 -4.79 -17.66
CA LEU A 304 18.27 -5.40 -17.08
C LEU A 304 17.03 -4.63 -17.52
N SER A 305 16.00 -5.36 -17.95
CA SER A 305 14.70 -4.80 -18.31
C SER A 305 13.79 -4.74 -17.08
N ARG A 306 13.39 -3.53 -16.69
CA ARG A 306 12.42 -3.33 -15.60
C ARG A 306 10.99 -3.54 -16.09
N SER A 307 10.49 -4.78 -16.01
CA SER A 307 9.09 -5.12 -16.29
C SER A 307 8.60 -4.48 -17.61
N TYR A 308 7.50 -3.72 -17.62
CA TYR A 308 6.98 -3.01 -18.78
C TYR A 308 7.40 -1.53 -18.85
N GLY A 309 8.44 -1.13 -18.13
CA GLY A 309 9.20 0.12 -18.38
C GLY A 309 9.17 1.19 -17.27
N PRO A 310 9.73 2.39 -17.57
CA PRO A 310 9.69 3.57 -16.68
C PRO A 310 8.28 3.92 -16.18
N GLY A 311 8.17 4.35 -14.93
CA GLY A 311 6.91 4.49 -14.19
C GLY A 311 6.62 3.31 -13.28
N ARG A 312 7.09 2.11 -13.65
CA ARG A 312 6.94 0.93 -12.80
C ARG A 312 7.64 1.13 -11.46
N TYR A 313 6.89 0.90 -10.37
CA TYR A 313 7.31 1.08 -8.97
C TYR A 313 7.51 2.55 -8.54
N ASP A 314 7.06 3.51 -9.35
CA ASP A 314 6.96 4.91 -8.96
C ASP A 314 5.51 5.24 -8.59
N ALA A 315 5.25 5.46 -7.30
CA ALA A 315 3.90 5.72 -6.82
C ALA A 315 3.34 7.07 -7.30
N TYR A 316 4.18 8.07 -7.61
CA TYR A 316 3.69 9.34 -8.17
C TYR A 316 3.15 9.14 -9.59
N TYR A 317 3.82 8.27 -10.35
CA TYR A 317 3.38 7.89 -11.69
C TYR A 317 2.16 6.95 -11.65
N GLU A 318 2.27 5.82 -10.93
CA GLU A 318 1.24 4.76 -10.90
C GLU A 318 -0.03 5.22 -10.16
N GLU A 319 0.11 5.70 -8.91
CA GLU A 319 -1.03 6.04 -8.05
C GLU A 319 -1.42 7.53 -8.20
N GLY A 320 -0.43 8.42 -8.20
CA GLY A 320 -0.64 9.87 -8.33
C GLY A 320 -1.07 10.30 -9.73
N GLY A 321 -0.88 9.44 -10.74
CA GLY A 321 -1.26 9.73 -12.12
C GLY A 321 -0.47 10.89 -12.74
N ILE A 322 0.73 11.17 -12.23
CA ILE A 322 1.62 12.22 -12.71
C ILE A 322 2.55 11.62 -13.76
N ASP A 323 2.36 12.00 -15.02
CA ASP A 323 3.19 11.49 -16.13
C ASP A 323 4.57 12.15 -16.16
N TYR A 324 5.56 11.44 -16.71
CA TYR A 324 6.88 12.03 -16.96
C TYR A 324 6.83 12.96 -18.17
N PRO A 325 7.60 14.06 -18.17
CA PRO A 325 7.66 14.92 -19.34
C PRO A 325 8.21 14.12 -20.54
N ILE A 326 7.43 14.15 -21.63
CA ILE A 326 7.64 13.30 -22.82
C ILE A 326 9.04 13.43 -23.43
N GLY A 327 9.67 14.62 -23.33
CA GLY A 327 11.01 14.89 -23.86
C GLY A 327 12.14 14.19 -23.10
N TYR A 328 11.92 13.81 -21.83
CA TYR A 328 12.92 13.08 -21.02
C TYR A 328 12.65 11.58 -20.99
N VAL A 329 11.38 11.19 -20.92
CA VAL A 329 10.98 9.78 -20.86
C VAL A 329 9.95 9.49 -21.94
N ARG A 330 10.41 9.09 -23.13
CA ARG A 330 9.52 8.80 -24.26
C ARG A 330 8.61 7.60 -24.02
N TRP A 331 9.14 6.56 -23.38
CA TRP A 331 8.49 5.27 -23.25
C TRP A 331 8.28 4.93 -21.77
N THR A 332 7.09 5.26 -21.28
CA THR A 332 6.61 4.86 -19.96
C THR A 332 5.87 3.53 -20.06
N GLU A 333 5.50 2.97 -18.92
CA GLU A 333 4.76 1.73 -18.82
C GLU A 333 3.39 1.81 -19.56
N LYS A 334 2.69 2.96 -19.47
CA LYS A 334 1.46 3.26 -20.23
C LYS A 334 1.74 3.30 -21.73
N ARG A 335 2.77 4.03 -22.15
CA ARG A 335 3.11 4.21 -23.58
C ARG A 335 3.67 2.94 -24.22
N ASN A 336 4.28 2.06 -23.43
CA ASN A 336 4.53 0.67 -23.83
C ASN A 336 3.18 -0.01 -24.10
N MET A 337 2.24 -0.06 -23.15
CA MET A 337 0.93 -0.67 -23.40
C MET A 337 0.20 -0.10 -24.64
N GLU A 338 0.18 1.22 -24.81
CA GLU A 338 -0.41 1.88 -26.00
C GLU A 338 0.25 1.42 -27.30
N ALA A 339 1.58 1.35 -27.34
CA ALA A 339 2.30 0.86 -28.52
C ALA A 339 1.96 -0.59 -28.84
N PHE A 340 1.76 -1.44 -27.82
CA PHE A 340 1.40 -2.84 -28.02
C PHE A 340 0.02 -2.95 -28.68
N VAL A 341 -0.94 -2.17 -28.15
CA VAL A 341 -2.28 -2.07 -28.71
C VAL A 341 -2.24 -1.61 -30.16
N GLN A 342 -1.33 -0.70 -30.53
CA GLN A 342 -1.15 -0.29 -31.93
C GLN A 342 -0.66 -1.45 -32.82
N PHE A 343 0.27 -2.29 -32.36
CA PHE A 343 0.68 -3.49 -33.11
C PHE A 343 -0.47 -4.50 -33.27
N LEU A 344 -1.34 -4.64 -32.27
CA LEU A 344 -2.56 -5.45 -32.38
C LEU A 344 -3.54 -4.87 -33.40
N ALA A 345 -3.78 -3.55 -33.34
CA ALA A 345 -4.70 -2.86 -34.24
C ALA A 345 -4.21 -2.93 -35.70
N ALA A 346 -2.91 -2.82 -35.91
CA ALA A 346 -2.26 -2.97 -37.21
C ALA A 346 -2.17 -4.44 -37.69
N ARG A 347 -2.54 -5.41 -36.84
CA ARG A 347 -2.44 -6.86 -37.09
C ARG A 347 -1.01 -7.31 -37.45
N SER A 348 -0.01 -6.59 -36.98
CA SER A 348 1.41 -6.92 -37.19
C SER A 348 1.89 -8.04 -36.28
N ILE A 349 1.11 -8.39 -35.26
CA ILE A 349 1.31 -9.53 -34.37
C ILE A 349 0.00 -10.33 -34.26
N ASN A 350 0.09 -11.64 -34.07
CA ASN A 350 -1.06 -12.53 -33.98
C ASN A 350 -1.09 -13.27 -32.63
N LEU A 351 -2.08 -12.92 -31.80
CA LEU A 351 -2.25 -13.54 -30.48
C LEU A 351 -3.22 -14.71 -30.47
N ALA A 352 -4.01 -14.93 -31.52
CA ALA A 352 -5.03 -15.97 -31.53
C ALA A 352 -4.46 -17.38 -31.22
N PRO A 353 -3.28 -17.79 -31.75
CA PRO A 353 -2.69 -19.08 -31.42
C PRO A 353 -2.14 -19.18 -29.99
N LEU A 354 -1.97 -18.05 -29.28
CA LEU A 354 -1.56 -18.05 -27.86
C LEU A 354 -2.78 -18.21 -26.93
N ILE A 355 -3.97 -17.80 -27.38
CA ILE A 355 -5.22 -17.85 -26.62
C ILE A 355 -5.93 -19.18 -26.92
N GLU A 356 -5.32 -20.28 -26.51
CA GLU A 356 -5.82 -21.64 -26.79
C GLU A 356 -7.06 -22.00 -25.97
N LYS A 357 -7.14 -21.49 -24.73
CA LYS A 357 -8.15 -21.89 -23.75
C LYS A 357 -8.70 -20.71 -22.98
N ARG A 358 -10.01 -20.78 -22.71
CA ARG A 358 -10.76 -19.82 -21.89
C ARG A 358 -11.47 -20.61 -20.80
N TYR A 359 -11.40 -20.09 -19.58
CA TYR A 359 -12.02 -20.69 -18.43
C TYR A 359 -12.92 -19.65 -17.76
N PRO A 360 -14.19 -19.98 -17.46
CA PRO A 360 -15.00 -19.15 -16.57
C PRO A 360 -14.26 -18.93 -15.24
N VAL A 361 -14.45 -17.78 -14.60
CA VAL A 361 -13.80 -17.44 -13.32
C VAL A 361 -13.99 -18.52 -12.25
N GLU A 362 -15.10 -19.24 -12.27
CA GLU A 362 -15.41 -20.34 -11.34
C GLU A 362 -14.45 -21.53 -11.48
N GLN A 363 -13.86 -21.72 -12.65
CA GLN A 363 -12.95 -22.81 -12.98
C GLN A 363 -11.47 -22.36 -12.96
N ALA A 364 -11.16 -21.31 -12.21
CA ALA A 364 -9.80 -20.79 -12.15
C ALA A 364 -8.79 -21.84 -11.65
N ASP A 365 -9.18 -22.68 -10.69
CA ASP A 365 -8.37 -23.81 -10.21
C ASP A 365 -7.96 -24.76 -11.36
N THR A 366 -8.93 -25.10 -12.21
CA THR A 366 -8.74 -25.95 -13.40
C THR A 366 -7.86 -25.25 -14.43
N ALA A 367 -8.02 -23.93 -14.61
CA ALA A 367 -7.18 -23.14 -15.51
C ALA A 367 -5.69 -23.20 -15.11
N TYR A 368 -5.37 -23.02 -13.82
CA TYR A 368 -3.99 -23.10 -13.33
C TYR A 368 -3.43 -24.53 -13.40
N ALA A 369 -4.23 -25.55 -13.08
CA ALA A 369 -3.81 -26.95 -13.26
C ALA A 369 -3.49 -27.26 -14.73
N ALA A 370 -4.35 -26.83 -15.65
CA ALA A 370 -4.15 -27.05 -17.09
C ALA A 370 -2.90 -26.34 -17.63
N ILE A 371 -2.64 -25.08 -17.22
CA ILE A 371 -1.42 -24.36 -17.65
C ILE A 371 -0.15 -25.08 -17.17
N ARG A 372 -0.18 -25.68 -15.99
CA ARG A 372 0.95 -26.43 -15.43
C ARG A 372 1.26 -27.71 -16.21
N GLU A 373 0.23 -28.41 -16.69
CA GLU A 373 0.37 -29.72 -17.35
C GLU A 373 0.55 -29.65 -18.87
N SER A 374 -0.10 -28.69 -19.54
CA SER A 374 -0.25 -28.71 -21.01
C SER A 374 0.85 -28.01 -21.81
N GLY A 375 1.78 -27.30 -21.15
CA GLY A 375 2.80 -26.50 -21.84
C GLY A 375 2.22 -25.33 -22.67
N SER A 376 0.94 -24.99 -22.49
CA SER A 376 0.30 -23.81 -23.10
C SER A 376 0.96 -22.51 -22.65
N TYR A 377 0.97 -21.51 -23.53
CA TYR A 377 1.59 -20.22 -23.25
C TYR A 377 0.82 -19.37 -22.24
N THR A 378 -0.50 -19.39 -22.31
CA THR A 378 -1.41 -18.66 -21.43
C THR A 378 -2.78 -19.32 -21.44
N ALA A 379 -3.67 -18.88 -20.55
CA ALA A 379 -5.11 -19.05 -20.67
C ALA A 379 -5.79 -17.76 -20.23
N LEU A 380 -7.01 -17.54 -20.73
CA LEU A 380 -7.84 -16.42 -20.27
C LEU A 380 -8.83 -16.89 -19.23
N ILE A 381 -8.98 -16.09 -18.18
CA ILE A 381 -10.13 -16.15 -17.30
C ILE A 381 -11.20 -15.23 -17.88
N ASP A 382 -12.34 -15.83 -18.20
CA ASP A 382 -13.51 -15.20 -18.78
C ASP A 382 -14.51 -14.86 -17.67
N TYR A 383 -14.95 -13.60 -17.66
CA TYR A 383 -15.91 -13.10 -16.68
C TYR A 383 -17.33 -13.00 -17.22
N ALA A 384 -17.58 -13.44 -18.46
CA ALA A 384 -18.82 -13.32 -19.22
C ALA A 384 -19.42 -11.91 -19.10
N VAL A 385 -19.16 -11.05 -20.07
CA VAL A 385 -19.80 -9.72 -20.11
C VAL A 385 -21.28 -9.94 -20.47
N PRO A 386 -22.26 -9.77 -19.56
CA PRO A 386 -23.64 -9.82 -20.00
C PRO A 386 -23.87 -8.59 -20.90
N GLU A 387 -24.43 -8.80 -22.09
CA GLU A 387 -25.00 -7.71 -22.87
C GLU A 387 -26.00 -6.96 -21.98
N ALA A 388 -25.78 -5.66 -21.82
CA ALA A 388 -26.67 -4.67 -21.23
C ALA A 388 -27.80 -5.23 -20.33
N ALA A 389 -27.46 -5.64 -19.11
CA ALA A 389 -28.43 -5.76 -18.04
C ALA A 389 -27.92 -5.01 -16.82
N ALA A 390 -28.39 -3.77 -16.67
CA ALA A 390 -28.55 -3.17 -15.37
C ALA A 390 -29.59 -4.00 -14.61
N THR A 391 -29.15 -5.08 -13.99
CA THR A 391 -29.97 -5.83 -13.03
C THR A 391 -29.20 -5.89 -11.74
N SER A 392 -29.59 -4.99 -10.84
CA SER A 392 -29.39 -5.12 -9.40
C SER A 392 -29.98 -6.46 -8.95
N ALA A 393 -29.18 -7.52 -9.02
CA ALA A 393 -29.49 -8.75 -8.31
C ALA A 393 -29.29 -8.44 -6.82
N SER A 394 -30.40 -8.12 -6.15
CA SER A 394 -30.42 -8.05 -4.70
C SER A 394 -30.09 -9.43 -4.16
N VAL A 395 -28.90 -9.59 -3.61
CA VAL A 395 -28.62 -10.70 -2.70
C VAL A 395 -29.68 -10.64 -1.59
N PRO A 396 -30.35 -11.75 -1.26
CA PRO A 396 -31.29 -11.77 -0.15
C PRO A 396 -30.59 -11.22 1.09
N ALA A 397 -31.19 -10.21 1.72
CA ALA A 397 -30.69 -9.71 2.99
C ALA A 397 -30.47 -10.91 3.92
N PRO A 398 -29.30 -11.06 4.55
CA PRO A 398 -29.08 -12.12 5.52
C PRO A 398 -30.22 -12.04 6.55
N GLN A 399 -30.89 -13.17 6.77
CA GLN A 399 -31.98 -13.27 7.73
C GLN A 399 -31.54 -12.61 9.04
N ARG A 400 -32.34 -11.63 9.50
CA ARG A 400 -32.21 -10.98 10.81
C ARG A 400 -31.97 -12.03 11.88
N GLN A 401 -30.73 -12.18 12.33
CA GLN A 401 -30.47 -12.80 13.62
C GLN A 401 -31.00 -11.85 14.69
N LYS A 402 -31.89 -12.35 15.54
CA LYS A 402 -32.41 -11.60 16.69
C LYS A 402 -31.23 -11.08 17.51
N ARG A 403 -31.25 -9.78 17.84
CA ARG A 403 -30.27 -9.15 18.73
C ARG A 403 -30.15 -9.97 20.02
N SER A 404 -28.96 -10.50 20.29
CA SER A 404 -28.60 -10.95 21.63
C SER A 404 -28.43 -9.70 22.52
N PRO A 405 -29.10 -9.60 23.67
CA PRO A 405 -28.88 -8.48 24.59
C PRO A 405 -27.42 -8.47 25.07
N GLY A 406 -26.68 -7.39 24.82
CA GLY A 406 -25.33 -7.15 25.36
C GLY A 406 -24.14 -7.32 24.42
N GLU A 407 -24.35 -7.64 23.14
CA GLU A 407 -23.29 -7.69 22.12
C GLU A 407 -23.10 -6.33 21.43
N PHE A 408 -21.85 -5.92 21.20
CA PHE A 408 -21.48 -4.67 20.51
C PHE A 408 -20.75 -4.99 19.21
N LYS A 409 -21.36 -4.65 18.08
CA LYS A 409 -20.90 -4.96 16.73
C LYS A 409 -19.99 -3.84 16.22
N VAL A 410 -18.76 -4.20 15.90
CA VAL A 410 -17.73 -3.28 15.42
C VAL A 410 -17.48 -3.48 13.94
N GLY A 411 -17.54 -2.39 13.18
CA GLY A 411 -17.07 -2.29 11.81
C GLY A 411 -15.65 -1.70 11.76
N CYS A 412 -14.78 -2.21 10.90
CA CYS A 412 -13.41 -1.71 10.74
C CYS A 412 -13.15 -1.27 9.29
N ILE A 413 -12.70 -0.02 9.10
CA ILE A 413 -12.26 0.50 7.80
C ILE A 413 -10.73 0.55 7.79
N GLY A 414 -10.10 -0.31 6.99
CA GLY A 414 -8.65 -0.47 6.92
C GLY A 414 -8.19 -1.75 7.61
N ALA A 415 -7.38 -2.53 6.90
CA ALA A 415 -6.79 -3.78 7.39
C ALA A 415 -5.27 -3.76 7.20
N GLY A 416 -4.64 -2.60 7.43
CA GLY A 416 -3.20 -2.43 7.35
C GLY A 416 -2.43 -3.20 8.43
N GLY A 417 -1.11 -3.13 8.39
CA GLY A 417 -0.25 -3.86 9.34
C GLY A 417 -0.54 -3.52 10.80
N PHE A 418 -0.81 -2.26 11.12
CA PHE A 418 -1.16 -1.85 12.49
C PHE A 418 -2.50 -2.44 12.95
N ALA A 419 -3.55 -2.34 12.12
CA ALA A 419 -4.86 -2.92 12.39
C ALA A 419 -4.79 -4.43 12.66
N ARG A 420 -4.11 -5.19 11.78
CA ARG A 420 -3.98 -6.65 11.87
C ARG A 420 -3.17 -7.11 13.08
N ASN A 421 -2.15 -6.36 13.49
CA ASN A 421 -1.23 -6.78 14.55
C ASN A 421 -1.62 -6.27 15.95
N ILE A 422 -2.31 -5.13 16.04
CA ILE A 422 -2.61 -4.47 17.31
C ILE A 422 -4.12 -4.41 17.56
N ILE A 423 -4.87 -3.74 16.68
CA ILE A 423 -6.29 -3.41 16.93
C ILE A 423 -7.19 -4.64 16.84
N PHE A 424 -7.14 -5.42 15.76
CA PHE A 424 -8.04 -6.57 15.58
C PHE A 424 -7.86 -7.63 16.68
N PRO A 425 -6.63 -8.01 17.09
CA PRO A 425 -6.45 -8.89 18.24
C PRO A 425 -7.00 -8.29 19.54
N ALA A 426 -6.81 -6.99 19.76
CA ALA A 426 -7.30 -6.31 20.96
C ALA A 426 -8.84 -6.25 21.00
N LEU A 427 -9.51 -6.07 19.85
CA LEU A 427 -10.97 -6.12 19.74
C LEU A 427 -11.51 -7.55 19.94
N ARG A 428 -10.94 -8.53 19.22
CA ARG A 428 -11.39 -9.93 19.24
C ARG A 428 -11.33 -10.58 20.63
N ASN A 429 -10.38 -10.16 21.46
CA ASN A 429 -10.20 -10.71 22.81
C ASN A 429 -11.16 -10.11 23.86
N ARG A 430 -12.05 -9.17 23.49
CA ARG A 430 -12.95 -8.49 24.42
C ARG A 430 -14.32 -9.16 24.45
N LYS A 431 -14.77 -9.53 25.65
CA LYS A 431 -16.10 -10.12 25.86
C LYS A 431 -17.21 -9.19 25.34
N GLY A 432 -18.17 -9.78 24.62
CA GLY A 432 -19.30 -9.08 24.01
C GLY A 432 -18.95 -8.18 22.83
N VAL A 433 -17.72 -8.19 22.29
CA VAL A 433 -17.40 -7.50 21.02
C VAL A 433 -17.58 -8.51 19.89
N ILE A 434 -18.33 -8.12 18.87
CA ILE A 434 -18.41 -8.86 17.61
C ILE A 434 -17.68 -8.06 16.54
N LEU A 435 -16.72 -8.69 15.87
CA LEU A 435 -16.13 -8.16 14.65
C LEU A 435 -17.14 -8.39 13.51
N GLU A 436 -17.99 -7.41 13.26
CA GLU A 436 -19.12 -7.57 12.34
C GLU A 436 -18.70 -7.40 10.89
N SER A 437 -18.06 -6.27 10.57
CA SER A 437 -17.73 -5.92 9.20
C SER A 437 -16.30 -5.38 9.07
N VAL A 438 -15.66 -5.71 7.95
CA VAL A 438 -14.36 -5.13 7.58
C VAL A 438 -14.41 -4.60 6.15
N ALA A 439 -13.90 -3.40 5.98
CA ALA A 439 -13.80 -2.72 4.69
C ALA A 439 -12.37 -2.28 4.44
N THR A 440 -11.93 -2.31 3.18
CA THR A 440 -10.65 -1.73 2.76
C THR A 440 -10.80 -1.14 1.36
N ALA A 441 -9.78 -0.42 0.87
CA ALA A 441 -9.78 0.08 -0.50
C ALA A 441 -9.87 -1.02 -1.58
N SER A 442 -9.55 -2.28 -1.21
CA SER A 442 -9.67 -3.45 -2.09
C SER A 442 -10.62 -4.48 -1.47
N GLY A 443 -11.60 -4.96 -2.24
CA GLY A 443 -12.48 -6.05 -1.81
C GLY A 443 -11.71 -7.31 -1.41
N ILE A 444 -10.60 -7.61 -2.11
CA ILE A 444 -9.74 -8.76 -1.84
C ILE A 444 -9.10 -8.64 -0.45
N ALA A 445 -8.55 -7.48 -0.12
CA ALA A 445 -7.93 -7.26 1.18
C ALA A 445 -8.96 -7.28 2.32
N ALA A 446 -10.19 -6.80 2.06
CA ALA A 446 -11.31 -6.93 3.00
C ALA A 446 -11.68 -8.41 3.23
N GLN A 447 -11.85 -9.20 2.17
CA GLN A 447 -12.16 -10.63 2.28
C GLN A 447 -11.04 -11.40 2.99
N SER A 448 -9.77 -11.07 2.71
CA SER A 448 -8.65 -11.67 3.43
C SER A 448 -8.71 -11.35 4.92
N ALA A 449 -8.97 -10.10 5.31
CA ALA A 449 -9.09 -9.73 6.71
C ALA A 449 -10.29 -10.42 7.38
N CYS A 450 -11.42 -10.52 6.66
CA CYS A 450 -12.62 -11.22 7.10
C CYS A 450 -12.30 -12.67 7.48
N LYS A 451 -11.65 -13.41 6.58
CA LYS A 451 -11.21 -14.79 6.81
C LYS A 451 -10.20 -14.91 7.95
N SER A 452 -9.15 -14.07 7.97
CA SER A 452 -8.06 -14.21 8.93
C SER A 452 -8.46 -13.87 10.38
N PHE A 453 -9.39 -12.93 10.56
CA PHE A 453 -9.76 -12.43 11.89
C PHE A 453 -11.15 -12.85 12.35
N GLY A 454 -11.95 -13.46 11.45
CA GLY A 454 -13.30 -13.93 11.74
C GLY A 454 -14.33 -12.81 11.78
N PHE A 455 -14.23 -11.82 10.87
CA PHE A 455 -15.33 -10.87 10.69
C PHE A 455 -16.52 -11.59 10.05
N THR A 456 -17.75 -11.14 10.36
CA THR A 456 -18.97 -11.68 9.75
C THR A 456 -19.07 -11.32 8.26
N LYS A 457 -18.65 -10.10 7.89
CA LYS A 457 -18.82 -9.55 6.54
C LYS A 457 -17.55 -8.84 6.05
N ALA A 458 -17.24 -8.99 4.77
CA ALA A 458 -16.38 -8.06 4.04
C ALA A 458 -17.30 -7.09 3.27
N GLN A 459 -17.03 -5.78 3.32
CA GLN A 459 -17.86 -4.75 2.68
C GLN A 459 -17.00 -3.62 2.10
N THR A 460 -17.62 -2.68 1.40
CA THR A 460 -17.01 -1.39 1.08
C THR A 460 -17.08 -0.45 2.29
N PRO A 461 -16.17 0.55 2.38
CA PRO A 461 -16.24 1.57 3.42
C PRO A 461 -17.61 2.27 3.50
N SER A 462 -18.19 2.63 2.35
CA SER A 462 -19.49 3.30 2.27
C SER A 462 -20.63 2.44 2.80
N ASP A 463 -20.69 1.16 2.42
CA ASP A 463 -21.72 0.24 2.91
C ASP A 463 -21.60 0.01 4.42
N LEU A 464 -20.36 -0.15 4.92
CA LEU A 464 -20.09 -0.36 6.34
C LEU A 464 -20.60 0.83 7.17
N LEU A 465 -20.36 2.06 6.71
CA LEU A 465 -20.80 3.28 7.40
C LEU A 465 -22.33 3.44 7.42
N GLN A 466 -23.02 2.86 6.43
CA GLN A 466 -24.49 2.88 6.33
C GLN A 466 -25.15 1.65 6.98
N ASP A 467 -24.39 0.62 7.36
CA ASP A 467 -24.94 -0.62 7.92
C ASP A 467 -25.57 -0.36 9.30
N ALA A 468 -26.90 -0.49 9.39
CA ALA A 468 -27.67 -0.31 10.61
C ALA A 468 -27.28 -1.31 11.73
N GLU A 469 -26.65 -2.43 11.39
CA GLU A 469 -26.18 -3.43 12.36
C GLU A 469 -24.81 -3.08 12.97
N THR A 470 -24.09 -2.10 12.44
CA THR A 470 -22.81 -1.68 13.01
C THR A 470 -23.04 -0.64 14.11
N ASP A 471 -22.62 -0.94 15.34
CA ASP A 471 -22.79 -0.04 16.49
C ASP A 471 -21.67 1.01 16.56
N GLY A 472 -20.43 0.59 16.28
CA GLY A 472 -19.25 1.46 16.29
C GLY A 472 -18.29 1.15 15.15
N VAL A 473 -17.57 2.17 14.68
CA VAL A 473 -16.65 2.08 13.55
C VAL A 473 -15.23 2.43 13.97
N PHE A 474 -14.26 1.59 13.62
CA PHE A 474 -12.83 1.83 13.77
C PHE A 474 -12.22 2.16 12.41
N ILE A 475 -11.80 3.41 12.23
CA ILE A 475 -11.17 3.94 11.02
C ILE A 475 -9.65 3.82 11.20
N LEU A 476 -9.06 2.87 10.48
CA LEU A 476 -7.67 2.42 10.54
C LEU A 476 -7.00 2.51 9.15
N SER A 477 -7.41 3.49 8.36
CA SER A 477 -6.98 3.71 6.96
C SER A 477 -5.73 4.60 6.88
N ARG A 478 -5.40 5.10 5.68
CA ARG A 478 -4.31 6.09 5.50
C ARG A 478 -4.79 7.48 5.93
N HIS A 479 -3.85 8.35 6.30
CA HIS A 479 -4.14 9.63 6.96
C HIS A 479 -5.03 10.55 6.10
N ASP A 480 -4.76 10.59 4.79
CA ASP A 480 -5.51 11.36 3.78
C ASP A 480 -7.02 11.07 3.79
N SER A 481 -7.40 9.82 4.09
CA SER A 481 -8.78 9.35 4.06
C SER A 481 -9.55 9.50 5.38
N HIS A 482 -8.88 9.88 6.48
CA HIS A 482 -9.48 9.91 7.81
C HIS A 482 -10.67 10.88 7.89
N SER A 483 -10.50 12.13 7.43
CA SER A 483 -11.55 13.15 7.49
C SER A 483 -12.84 12.68 6.83
N ARG A 484 -12.73 12.14 5.60
CA ARG A 484 -13.87 11.63 4.83
C ARG A 484 -14.66 10.58 5.60
N TYR A 485 -13.98 9.61 6.20
CA TYR A 485 -14.66 8.54 6.95
C TYR A 485 -15.18 9.00 8.31
N VAL A 486 -14.50 9.92 8.99
CA VAL A 486 -14.98 10.51 10.25
C VAL A 486 -16.25 11.32 10.01
N VAL A 487 -16.25 12.20 9.01
CA VAL A 487 -17.43 12.99 8.62
C VAL A 487 -18.59 12.07 8.26
N ALA A 488 -18.35 11.03 7.46
CA ALA A 488 -19.37 10.07 7.09
C ALA A 488 -19.89 9.26 8.30
N ALA A 489 -19.03 8.86 9.23
CA ALA A 489 -19.45 8.15 10.45
C ALA A 489 -20.32 9.03 11.35
N LEU A 490 -19.94 10.29 11.56
CA LEU A 490 -20.71 11.26 12.34
C LEU A 490 -22.07 11.54 11.68
N THR A 491 -22.10 11.70 10.36
CA THR A 491 -23.32 11.94 9.58
C THR A 491 -24.27 10.74 9.65
N ASN A 492 -23.75 9.51 9.68
CA ASN A 492 -24.54 8.28 9.85
C ASN A 492 -24.77 7.90 11.33
N HIS A 493 -24.48 8.81 12.26
CA HIS A 493 -24.67 8.62 13.71
C HIS A 493 -23.99 7.36 14.28
N LYS A 494 -22.80 7.04 13.77
CA LYS A 494 -21.97 5.95 14.27
C LYS A 494 -20.98 6.46 15.31
N ALA A 495 -20.77 5.69 16.38
CA ALA A 495 -19.67 5.96 17.29
C ALA A 495 -18.34 5.67 16.59
N ALA A 496 -17.46 6.66 16.49
CA ALA A 496 -16.25 6.55 15.68
C ALA A 496 -14.98 6.54 16.55
N PHE A 497 -14.10 5.58 16.27
CA PHE A 497 -12.69 5.62 16.63
C PHE A 497 -11.89 5.81 15.34
N VAL A 498 -10.96 6.75 15.31
CA VAL A 498 -10.05 6.95 14.17
C VAL A 498 -8.61 6.88 14.65
N GLU A 499 -7.76 6.16 13.93
CA GLU A 499 -6.31 6.22 14.18
C GLU A 499 -5.77 7.63 13.91
N LYS A 500 -4.65 7.99 14.54
CA LYS A 500 -4.08 9.33 14.35
C LYS A 500 -3.46 9.48 12.95
N PRO A 501 -3.49 10.69 12.36
CA PRO A 501 -4.03 11.95 12.87
C PRO A 501 -5.55 12.08 12.66
N LEU A 502 -6.19 13.05 13.32
CA LEU A 502 -7.61 13.35 13.07
C LEU A 502 -7.83 13.92 11.65
N ALA A 503 -6.96 14.83 11.23
CA ALA A 503 -6.99 15.48 9.91
C ALA A 503 -5.55 15.82 9.48
N VAL A 504 -5.30 15.93 8.17
CA VAL A 504 -4.01 16.34 7.62
C VAL A 504 -3.98 17.80 7.16
N THR A 505 -5.14 18.42 6.92
CA THR A 505 -5.26 19.84 6.57
C THR A 505 -6.23 20.59 7.48
N GLN A 506 -6.15 21.93 7.45
CA GLN A 506 -7.07 22.81 8.19
C GLN A 506 -8.52 22.66 7.69
N ASP A 507 -8.71 22.55 6.38
CA ASP A 507 -10.05 22.38 5.77
C ASP A 507 -10.70 21.08 6.23
N GLN A 508 -9.96 19.97 6.21
CA GLN A 508 -10.42 18.69 6.73
C GLN A 508 -10.80 18.76 8.21
N LEU A 509 -10.01 19.45 9.03
CA LEU A 509 -10.33 19.63 10.45
C LEU A 509 -11.63 20.41 10.63
N GLU A 510 -11.88 21.42 9.79
CA GLU A 510 -13.11 22.20 9.86
C GLU A 510 -14.33 21.40 9.39
N GLU A 511 -14.20 20.59 8.33
CA GLU A 511 -15.25 19.65 7.90
C GLU A 511 -15.68 18.72 9.05
N ILE A 512 -14.70 18.15 9.78
CA ILE A 512 -14.97 17.31 10.95
C ILE A 512 -15.66 18.11 12.06
N ARG A 513 -15.23 19.35 12.33
CA ARG A 513 -15.86 20.23 13.33
C ARG A 513 -17.31 20.52 12.96
N CYS A 514 -17.60 20.90 11.73
CA CYS A 514 -18.96 21.12 11.25
C CYS A 514 -19.82 19.87 11.40
N ALA A 515 -19.32 18.70 10.98
CA ALA A 515 -20.05 17.43 11.10
C ALA A 515 -20.32 17.05 12.57
N TYR A 516 -19.35 17.28 13.47
CA TYR A 516 -19.50 17.00 14.90
C TYR A 516 -20.54 17.92 15.54
N GLN A 517 -20.53 19.22 15.23
CA GLN A 517 -21.53 20.16 15.76
C GLN A 517 -22.94 19.83 15.25
N ALA A 518 -23.09 19.53 13.95
CA ALA A 518 -24.37 19.12 13.38
C ALA A 518 -24.92 17.84 14.04
N ALA A 519 -24.04 16.88 14.36
CA ALA A 519 -24.43 15.66 15.06
C ALA A 519 -24.79 15.91 16.55
N LYS A 520 -24.24 16.95 17.17
CA LYS A 520 -24.51 17.32 18.58
C LYS A 520 -25.92 17.86 18.79
N GLU A 521 -26.54 18.43 17.76
CA GLU A 521 -27.92 18.93 17.81
C GLU A 521 -28.99 17.82 17.81
N GLN A 522 -28.56 16.55 17.65
CA GLN A 522 -29.44 15.39 17.63
C GLN A 522 -29.64 14.77 19.03
N VAL A 523 -30.57 13.82 19.12
CA VAL A 523 -30.97 13.15 20.39
C VAL A 523 -29.81 12.42 21.08
N HIS A 524 -28.84 11.92 20.32
CA HIS A 524 -27.66 11.22 20.84
C HIS A 524 -26.40 12.05 20.61
N ALA A 525 -25.61 12.24 21.67
CA ALA A 525 -24.35 12.96 21.57
C ALA A 525 -23.35 12.22 20.66
N PRO A 526 -22.65 12.93 19.76
CA PRO A 526 -21.67 12.32 18.87
C PRO A 526 -20.46 11.78 19.65
N PHE A 527 -20.06 10.56 19.31
CA PHE A 527 -18.87 9.92 19.87
C PHE A 527 -17.75 9.91 18.83
N LEU A 528 -16.64 10.58 19.14
CA LEU A 528 -15.41 10.55 18.35
C LEU A 528 -14.20 10.37 19.26
N MET A 529 -13.36 9.41 18.94
CA MET A 529 -12.10 9.11 19.62
C MET A 529 -10.96 9.07 18.59
N VAL A 530 -9.80 9.63 18.94
CA VAL A 530 -8.57 9.49 18.15
C VAL A 530 -7.61 8.56 18.90
N GLY A 531 -6.90 7.70 18.16
CA GLY A 531 -5.93 6.71 18.66
C GLY A 531 -4.66 7.26 19.33
N PHE A 532 -4.81 8.19 20.27
CA PHE A 532 -3.73 8.72 21.09
C PHE A 532 -3.39 7.80 22.27
N ASN A 533 -2.92 6.60 21.96
CA ASN A 533 -2.72 5.54 22.96
C ASN A 533 -1.79 5.91 24.14
N ARG A 534 -0.78 6.76 23.96
CA ARG A 534 0.29 6.99 24.96
C ARG A 534 -0.28 7.53 26.28
N ARG A 535 -1.33 8.35 26.25
CA ARG A 535 -1.95 8.89 27.48
C ARG A 535 -2.60 7.82 28.37
N PHE A 536 -2.92 6.66 27.79
CA PHE A 536 -3.53 5.52 28.47
C PHE A 536 -2.50 4.44 28.84
N ALA A 537 -1.21 4.69 28.62
CA ALA A 537 -0.18 3.77 29.07
C ALA A 537 -0.18 3.72 30.60
N PRO A 538 -0.07 2.53 31.24
CA PRO A 538 -0.12 2.41 32.70
C PRO A 538 0.90 3.29 33.43
N MET A 539 2.09 3.48 32.84
CA MET A 539 3.12 4.37 33.38
C MET A 539 2.76 5.86 33.27
N THR A 540 2.03 6.24 32.22
CA THR A 540 1.51 7.62 32.09
C THR A 540 0.36 7.88 33.06
N GLU A 541 -0.54 6.92 33.25
CA GLU A 541 -1.61 7.04 34.25
C GLU A 541 -1.01 7.25 35.66
N LYS A 542 -0.04 6.43 36.06
CA LYS A 542 0.70 6.60 37.34
C LYS A 542 1.42 7.94 37.45
N LEU A 543 2.05 8.41 36.37
CA LEU A 543 2.69 9.72 36.35
C LEU A 543 1.67 10.86 36.52
N ARG A 544 0.53 10.76 35.84
CA ARG A 544 -0.56 11.75 35.96
C ARG A 544 -1.13 11.78 37.38
N GLU A 545 -1.31 10.63 38.02
CA GLU A 545 -1.71 10.55 39.42
C GLU A 545 -0.71 11.23 40.35
N PHE A 546 0.59 11.03 40.12
CA PHE A 546 1.66 11.66 40.90
C PHE A 546 1.64 13.20 40.85
N VAL A 547 1.24 13.78 39.72
CA VAL A 547 1.18 15.26 39.51
C VAL A 547 -0.25 15.82 39.56
N ALA A 548 -1.26 15.01 39.86
CA ALA A 548 -2.67 15.40 39.71
C ALA A 548 -3.09 16.57 40.61
N LYS A 549 -2.50 16.68 41.80
CA LYS A 549 -2.85 17.67 42.83
C LYS A 549 -1.89 18.87 42.89
N ARG A 550 -1.05 19.03 41.87
CA ARG A 550 -0.10 20.15 41.80
C ARG A 550 -0.81 21.50 41.88
N GLN A 551 -0.12 22.47 42.45
CA GLN A 551 -0.45 23.89 42.52
C GLN A 551 0.51 24.74 41.65
N GLU A 552 1.71 24.23 41.36
CA GLU A 552 2.69 24.90 40.51
C GLU A 552 2.63 24.44 39.02
N PRO A 553 3.11 25.29 38.08
CA PRO A 553 3.32 24.90 36.70
C PRO A 553 4.33 23.75 36.56
N MET A 554 4.26 23.04 35.43
CA MET A 554 5.13 21.91 35.13
C MET A 554 6.17 22.25 34.08
N MET A 555 7.36 21.65 34.19
CA MET A 555 8.30 21.54 33.07
C MET A 555 8.29 20.11 32.54
N VAL A 556 8.01 19.96 31.25
CA VAL A 556 7.90 18.65 30.58
C VAL A 556 8.94 18.57 29.47
N ASN A 557 9.71 17.47 29.43
CA ASN A 557 10.66 17.17 28.37
C ASN A 557 10.29 15.84 27.71
N VAL A 558 10.21 15.82 26.38
CA VAL A 558 9.97 14.61 25.60
C VAL A 558 11.04 14.50 24.52
N ARG A 559 11.68 13.34 24.40
CA ARG A 559 12.65 13.04 23.34
C ARG A 559 12.24 11.76 22.61
N VAL A 560 12.14 11.87 21.30
CA VAL A 560 11.73 10.78 20.40
C VAL A 560 12.81 10.53 19.37
N ASN A 561 13.49 9.40 19.49
CA ASN A 561 14.43 8.88 18.51
C ASN A 561 13.69 8.02 17.49
N ALA A 562 13.00 8.69 16.56
CA ALA A 562 12.06 8.06 15.64
C ALA A 562 12.76 7.25 14.53
N GLY A 563 14.06 7.48 14.32
CA GLY A 563 14.89 6.81 13.31
C GLY A 563 14.57 7.20 11.87
N TYR A 564 15.50 6.93 10.96
CA TYR A 564 15.38 7.30 9.54
C TYR A 564 14.31 6.47 8.80
N LEU A 565 13.52 7.16 7.97
CA LEU A 565 12.63 6.58 6.97
C LEU A 565 13.01 7.09 5.57
N PRO A 566 13.10 6.20 4.57
CA PRO A 566 13.30 6.60 3.16
C PRO A 566 12.25 7.59 2.66
N LEU A 567 12.64 8.51 1.77
CA LEU A 567 11.77 9.56 1.21
C LEU A 567 10.60 9.02 0.35
N ASP A 568 10.70 7.80 -0.16
CA ASP A 568 9.66 7.09 -0.91
C ASP A 568 8.64 6.38 0.01
N HIS A 569 8.86 6.37 1.32
CA HIS A 569 7.91 5.83 2.28
C HIS A 569 6.64 6.69 2.32
N TRP A 570 5.46 6.06 2.37
CA TRP A 570 4.17 6.76 2.26
C TRP A 570 3.98 7.89 3.30
N THR A 571 4.47 7.71 4.52
CA THR A 571 4.41 8.76 5.57
C THR A 571 5.20 10.03 5.25
N GLN A 572 6.06 10.01 4.22
CA GLN A 572 6.82 11.17 3.75
C GLN A 572 6.06 11.97 2.69
N ARG A 573 4.96 11.44 2.15
CA ARG A 573 4.14 12.13 1.17
C ARG A 573 3.45 13.32 1.81
N GLN A 574 3.38 14.43 1.07
CA GLN A 574 2.75 15.66 1.55
C GLN A 574 1.25 15.47 1.84
N GLU A 575 0.58 14.66 1.01
CA GLU A 575 -0.84 14.31 1.15
C GLU A 575 -1.14 13.54 2.45
N ASP A 576 -0.15 12.82 3.01
CA ASP A 576 -0.26 12.07 4.25
C ASP A 576 0.15 12.88 5.51
N GLY A 577 0.49 14.17 5.34
CA GLY A 577 0.79 15.12 6.42
C GLY A 577 2.20 15.02 7.03
N GLY A 578 3.08 14.18 6.48
CA GLY A 578 4.45 14.00 7.00
C GLY A 578 4.51 13.40 8.41
N ARG A 579 5.71 13.38 9.01
CA ARG A 579 5.90 12.80 10.36
C ARG A 579 5.43 13.71 11.50
N ILE A 580 5.35 15.02 11.28
CA ILE A 580 4.84 15.95 12.30
C ILE A 580 3.35 15.68 12.53
N ILE A 581 2.52 15.75 11.49
CA ILE A 581 1.09 15.45 11.65
C ILE A 581 0.87 13.96 11.92
N GLY A 582 1.64 13.09 11.25
CA GLY A 582 1.43 11.65 11.32
C GLY A 582 1.98 10.91 12.55
N GLU A 583 3.02 11.39 13.24
CA GLU A 583 3.61 10.67 14.39
C GLU A 583 3.90 11.60 15.58
N PHE A 584 4.41 12.82 15.33
CA PHE A 584 4.72 13.80 16.38
C PHE A 584 3.48 14.19 17.21
N CYS A 585 2.29 14.16 16.59
CA CYS A 585 1.01 14.42 17.23
C CYS A 585 0.77 13.60 18.51
N HIS A 586 1.33 12.38 18.61
CA HIS A 586 1.27 11.58 19.83
C HIS A 586 1.88 12.27 21.05
N PHE A 587 2.95 13.04 20.85
CA PHE A 587 3.71 13.66 21.93
C PHE A 587 3.13 15.02 22.31
N VAL A 588 2.52 15.72 21.34
CA VAL A 588 1.66 16.88 21.60
C VAL A 588 0.45 16.46 22.45
N ASP A 589 -0.23 15.38 22.05
CA ASP A 589 -1.34 14.82 22.84
C ASP A 589 -0.90 14.41 24.24
N TRP A 590 0.21 13.68 24.36
CA TRP A 590 0.71 13.21 25.64
C TRP A 590 1.05 14.37 26.58
N ALA A 591 1.73 15.39 26.08
CA ALA A 591 2.06 16.58 26.87
C ALA A 591 0.79 17.30 27.33
N ARG A 592 -0.19 17.47 26.42
CA ARG A 592 -1.51 18.00 26.78
C ARG A 592 -2.16 17.13 27.87
N ALA A 593 -2.17 15.82 27.74
CA ALA A 593 -2.80 14.92 28.71
C ALA A 593 -2.17 14.99 30.11
N VAL A 594 -0.84 15.11 30.17
CA VAL A 594 -0.08 15.16 31.43
C VAL A 594 -0.23 16.52 32.11
N VAL A 595 -0.09 17.61 31.36
CA VAL A 595 -0.32 18.96 31.90
C VAL A 595 -1.80 19.17 32.22
N ASN A 596 -2.72 18.61 31.44
CA ASN A 596 -4.16 18.74 31.63
C ASN A 596 -4.63 20.20 31.66
N ARG A 597 -4.06 21.03 30.79
CA ARG A 597 -4.46 22.44 30.55
C ARG A 597 -4.44 22.73 29.05
N PRO A 598 -5.20 23.74 28.59
CA PRO A 598 -5.15 24.21 27.19
C PRO A 598 -3.75 24.66 26.76
N VAL A 599 -3.38 24.33 25.53
CA VAL A 599 -2.17 24.85 24.87
C VAL A 599 -2.43 26.29 24.41
N GLN A 600 -1.52 27.21 24.71
CA GLN A 600 -1.63 28.62 24.31
C GLN A 600 -0.79 28.95 23.08
N THR A 601 0.51 28.64 23.13
CA THR A 601 1.45 28.95 22.04
C THR A 601 2.31 27.76 21.67
N VAL A 602 2.75 27.74 20.41
CA VAL A 602 3.70 26.79 19.85
C VAL A 602 4.87 27.54 19.24
N THR A 603 6.09 27.17 19.60
CA THR A 603 7.31 27.63 18.91
C THR A 603 8.10 26.41 18.44
N ALA A 604 8.57 26.37 17.19
CA ALA A 604 9.25 25.19 16.66
C ALA A 604 10.34 25.53 15.65
N HIS A 605 11.38 24.70 15.63
CA HIS A 605 12.49 24.75 14.69
C HIS A 605 12.80 23.34 14.17
N ALA A 606 13.24 23.25 12.92
CA ALA A 606 13.69 22.00 12.31
C ALA A 606 15.17 22.11 11.93
N LEU A 607 15.88 20.98 11.97
CA LEU A 607 17.20 20.89 11.34
C LEU A 607 17.05 20.94 9.80
N PRO A 608 18.09 21.38 9.07
CA PRO A 608 18.09 21.30 7.61
C PRO A 608 17.93 19.86 7.12
N ASP A 609 17.08 19.68 6.09
CA ASP A 609 16.72 18.36 5.57
C ASP A 609 17.82 17.70 4.72
N GLY A 610 18.58 18.51 3.98
CA GLY A 610 19.53 18.03 2.97
C GLY A 610 18.84 17.16 1.91
N SER A 611 19.52 16.11 1.44
CA SER A 611 18.97 15.14 0.47
C SER A 611 18.31 13.92 1.13
N ARG A 612 18.21 13.91 2.47
CA ARG A 612 17.91 12.69 3.23
C ARG A 612 16.61 12.79 4.04
N TYR A 613 16.27 13.94 4.60
CA TYR A 613 15.12 14.08 5.49
C TYR A 613 14.02 14.94 4.89
N ASN A 614 12.83 14.94 5.49
CA ASN A 614 11.72 15.81 5.11
C ASN A 614 10.99 16.35 6.35
N ARG A 615 11.59 17.33 7.03
CA ARG A 615 11.15 17.92 8.31
C ARG A 615 10.96 16.89 9.42
N ASP A 616 11.86 15.90 9.46
CA ASP A 616 11.83 14.77 10.40
C ASP A 616 12.67 14.98 11.66
N ASN A 617 13.35 16.13 11.78
CA ASN A 617 14.20 16.48 12.90
C ASN A 617 13.75 17.83 13.45
N VAL A 618 12.89 17.82 14.46
CA VAL A 618 12.14 18.97 14.95
C VAL A 618 12.28 19.10 16.45
N ALA A 619 12.45 20.34 16.92
CA ALA A 619 12.27 20.72 18.31
C ALA A 619 11.10 21.70 18.40
N ALA A 620 10.14 21.46 19.28
CA ALA A 620 9.01 22.34 19.53
C ALA A 620 8.80 22.57 21.04
N THR A 621 8.39 23.78 21.40
CA THR A 621 8.03 24.17 22.75
C THR A 621 6.56 24.60 22.77
N LEU A 622 5.78 23.98 23.65
CA LEU A 622 4.38 24.30 23.90
C LEU A 622 4.27 25.06 25.23
N SER A 623 3.54 26.17 25.24
CA SER A 623 3.13 26.85 26.49
C SER A 623 1.67 26.51 26.81
N PHE A 624 1.36 26.40 28.10
CA PHE A 624 0.03 26.05 28.58
C PHE A 624 -0.59 27.18 29.40
N SER A 625 -1.92 27.15 29.55
CA SER A 625 -2.66 28.23 30.22
C SER A 625 -2.35 28.43 31.69
N ASP A 626 -1.74 27.44 32.37
CA ASP A 626 -1.28 27.56 33.76
C ASP A 626 0.19 27.96 33.86
N GLY A 627 0.84 28.31 32.74
CA GLY A 627 2.26 28.64 32.69
C GLY A 627 3.18 27.43 32.54
N SER A 628 2.66 26.20 32.47
CA SER A 628 3.48 25.02 32.21
C SER A 628 4.12 25.09 30.82
N ILE A 629 5.25 24.42 30.65
CA ILE A 629 5.99 24.36 29.39
C ILE A 629 6.30 22.91 29.05
N ALA A 630 6.13 22.53 27.79
CA ALA A 630 6.58 21.24 27.27
C ALA A 630 7.56 21.41 26.10
N ASN A 631 8.75 20.86 26.25
CA ASN A 631 9.78 20.77 25.22
C ASN A 631 9.73 19.39 24.57
N LEU A 632 9.48 19.36 23.27
CA LEU A 632 9.30 18.15 22.48
C LEU A 632 10.39 18.08 21.40
N ILE A 633 11.25 17.07 21.48
CA ILE A 633 12.30 16.81 20.50
C ILE A 633 11.97 15.52 19.77
N TYR A 634 11.94 15.59 18.45
CA TYR A 634 11.68 14.46 17.56
C TYR A 634 12.74 14.40 16.49
N VAL A 635 13.46 13.28 16.42
CA VAL A 635 14.62 13.15 15.55
C VAL A 635 14.60 11.83 14.79
N ALA A 636 14.90 11.90 13.50
CA ALA A 636 15.10 10.75 12.62
C ALA A 636 16.58 10.45 12.35
N ASN A 637 17.49 11.32 12.81
CA ASN A 637 18.94 11.18 12.61
C ASN A 637 19.67 10.42 13.75
N GLY A 638 18.95 9.97 14.77
CA GLY A 638 19.54 9.19 15.88
C GLY A 638 19.73 7.69 15.56
N ASP A 639 20.66 7.06 16.29
CA ASP A 639 20.94 5.62 16.17
C ASP A 639 19.84 4.77 16.83
N LYS A 640 19.41 3.68 16.18
CA LYS A 640 18.28 2.85 16.63
C LYS A 640 18.56 2.07 17.93
N SER A 641 19.81 1.99 18.39
CA SER A 641 20.16 1.38 19.68
C SER A 641 19.72 2.23 20.89
N VAL A 642 19.52 3.54 20.69
CA VAL A 642 19.00 4.42 21.74
C VAL A 642 17.49 4.19 21.89
N PRO A 643 16.97 3.99 23.13
CA PRO A 643 15.54 3.83 23.38
C PRO A 643 14.70 4.92 22.71
N LYS A 644 13.61 4.50 22.07
CA LYS A 644 12.84 5.34 21.14
C LYS A 644 12.22 6.54 21.84
N GLU A 645 11.50 6.33 22.94
CA GLU A 645 10.68 7.37 23.57
C GLU A 645 11.16 7.63 25.00
N TYR A 646 11.44 8.88 25.35
CA TYR A 646 11.86 9.29 26.69
C TYR A 646 11.03 10.49 27.13
N PHE A 647 10.49 10.44 28.35
CA PHE A 647 9.65 11.49 28.92
C PHE A 647 10.17 11.83 30.31
N GLU A 648 10.18 13.11 30.63
CA GLU A 648 10.61 13.63 31.91
C GLU A 648 9.71 14.81 32.31
N VAL A 649 9.35 14.87 33.58
CA VAL A 649 8.41 15.84 34.12
C VAL A 649 8.94 16.34 35.47
N PHE A 650 8.98 17.65 35.66
CA PHE A 650 9.32 18.30 36.93
C PHE A 650 8.16 19.16 37.43
N CYS A 651 7.83 19.02 38.72
CA CYS A 651 6.78 19.80 39.37
C CYS A 651 6.89 19.70 40.91
N GLU A 652 6.93 20.83 41.63
CA GLU A 652 6.90 20.91 43.10
C GLU A 652 7.93 20.00 43.80
N GLY A 653 9.20 20.10 43.39
CA GLY A 653 10.28 19.25 43.91
C GLY A 653 10.16 17.76 43.55
N GLY A 654 9.11 17.37 42.83
CA GLY A 654 8.92 16.04 42.28
C GLY A 654 9.44 15.92 40.84
N ALA A 655 9.91 14.73 40.49
CA ALA A 655 10.31 14.40 39.13
C ALA A 655 9.76 13.03 38.70
N GLY A 656 9.28 12.92 37.47
CA GLY A 656 8.79 11.68 36.89
C GLY A 656 9.48 11.38 35.56
N ILE A 657 10.05 10.19 35.40
CA ILE A 657 10.81 9.79 34.21
C ILE A 657 10.23 8.50 33.66
N ILE A 658 9.79 8.52 32.39
CA ILE A 658 9.38 7.33 31.64
C ILE A 658 10.42 7.06 30.55
N ASN A 659 10.97 5.84 30.54
CA ASN A 659 11.85 5.38 29.47
C ASN A 659 11.17 4.27 28.67
N ASP A 660 10.78 4.62 27.45
CA ASP A 660 10.19 3.79 26.39
C ASP A 660 9.01 2.91 26.86
N PHE A 661 8.27 3.40 27.86
CA PHE A 661 7.18 2.68 28.53
C PHE A 661 7.59 1.30 29.09
N CYS A 662 8.88 1.13 29.37
CA CYS A 662 9.46 -0.04 30.02
C CYS A 662 9.78 0.23 31.50
N THR A 663 10.14 1.48 31.81
CA THR A 663 10.43 1.91 33.18
C THR A 663 9.78 3.25 33.50
N LEU A 664 9.29 3.40 34.72
CA LEU A 664 8.85 4.66 35.33
C LEU A 664 9.64 4.88 36.62
N GLU A 665 10.19 6.06 36.80
CA GLU A 665 10.77 6.52 38.08
C GLU A 665 10.03 7.75 38.56
N LEU A 666 9.53 7.72 39.79
CA LEU A 666 8.92 8.86 40.46
C LEU A 666 9.80 9.23 41.66
N ARG A 667 10.22 10.49 41.71
CA ARG A 667 11.14 11.01 42.73
C ARG A 667 10.52 12.19 43.45
N ARG A 668 10.61 12.21 44.78
CA ARG A 668 10.21 13.34 45.62
C ARG A 668 10.92 13.24 46.98
N ASP A 669 11.39 14.36 47.51
CA ASP A 669 12.05 14.44 48.83
C ASP A 669 13.18 13.41 49.02
N GLY A 670 13.98 13.18 47.97
CA GLY A 670 15.06 12.20 47.97
C GLY A 670 14.63 10.72 47.89
N LYS A 671 13.32 10.42 47.89
CA LYS A 671 12.80 9.05 47.73
C LYS A 671 12.50 8.76 46.26
N THR A 672 12.78 7.54 45.82
CA THR A 672 12.51 7.07 44.45
C THR A 672 11.60 5.84 44.48
N VAL A 673 10.51 5.89 43.71
CA VAL A 673 9.65 4.74 43.43
C VAL A 673 9.84 4.36 41.97
N SER A 674 10.31 3.14 41.71
CA SER A 674 10.53 2.63 40.35
C SER A 674 9.52 1.55 40.00
N THR A 675 8.93 1.63 38.81
CA THR A 675 8.12 0.57 38.20
C THR A 675 8.82 0.08 36.95
N LYS A 676 8.93 -1.24 36.78
CA LYS A 676 9.42 -1.86 35.54
C LYS A 676 8.35 -2.80 34.99
N SER A 677 8.17 -2.80 33.67
CA SER A 677 7.28 -3.73 32.98
C SER A 677 7.82 -4.04 31.58
N ARG A 678 7.16 -4.98 30.89
CA ARG A 678 7.28 -5.03 29.43
C ARG A 678 6.75 -3.72 28.84
N ARG A 679 7.24 -3.36 27.65
CA ARG A 679 6.79 -2.18 26.91
C ARG A 679 5.27 -2.22 26.75
N ASP A 680 4.58 -1.25 27.33
CA ASP A 680 3.13 -1.09 27.19
C ASP A 680 2.80 0.39 26.92
N LYS A 681 2.44 0.67 25.66
CA LYS A 681 2.11 2.02 25.21
C LYS A 681 0.63 2.38 25.39
N GLY A 682 -0.18 1.53 26.02
CA GLY A 682 -1.57 1.85 26.35
C GLY A 682 -2.64 1.46 25.32
N HIS A 683 -2.28 0.79 24.21
CA HIS A 683 -3.26 0.41 23.16
C HIS A 683 -4.44 -0.42 23.70
N ASN A 684 -4.16 -1.43 24.53
CA ASN A 684 -5.22 -2.27 25.11
C ASN A 684 -6.14 -1.48 26.04
N ARG A 685 -5.57 -0.55 26.81
CA ARG A 685 -6.31 0.30 27.76
C ARG A 685 -7.18 1.32 27.04
N GLU A 686 -6.64 1.96 26.00
CA GLU A 686 -7.37 2.87 25.10
C GLU A 686 -8.59 2.19 24.47
N ILE A 687 -8.40 1.02 23.86
CA ILE A 687 -9.48 0.27 23.19
C ILE A 687 -10.54 -0.14 24.20
N GLU A 688 -10.14 -0.56 25.41
CA GLU A 688 -11.07 -0.92 26.48
C GLU A 688 -11.94 0.25 26.92
N LEU A 689 -11.33 1.39 27.22
CA LEU A 689 -12.04 2.59 27.64
C LEU A 689 -12.97 3.10 26.54
N THR A 690 -12.50 3.06 25.29
CA THR A 690 -13.28 3.44 24.11
C THR A 690 -14.51 2.55 23.96
N LEU A 691 -14.34 1.23 23.95
CA LEU A 691 -15.46 0.30 23.79
C LEU A 691 -16.46 0.39 24.94
N ASN A 692 -15.99 0.54 26.17
CA ASN A 692 -16.87 0.71 27.32
C ASN A 692 -17.69 2.00 27.22
N ALA A 693 -17.08 3.09 26.78
CA ALA A 693 -17.79 4.36 26.59
C ALA A 693 -18.81 4.27 25.42
N MET A 694 -18.41 3.69 24.28
CA MET A 694 -19.30 3.48 23.13
C MET A 694 -20.54 2.64 23.50
N ARG A 695 -20.33 1.52 24.22
CA ARG A 695 -21.41 0.60 24.63
C ARG A 695 -22.42 1.23 25.59
N ASN A 696 -21.93 2.04 26.52
CA ASN A 696 -22.75 2.59 27.59
C ASN A 696 -23.32 3.98 27.25
N GLY A 697 -23.08 4.48 26.03
CA GLY A 697 -23.45 5.85 25.64
C GLY A 697 -22.72 6.92 26.46
N GLY A 698 -21.53 6.61 26.96
CA GLY A 698 -20.70 7.53 27.74
C GLY A 698 -19.94 8.53 26.85
N PRO A 699 -19.34 9.57 27.45
CA PRO A 699 -18.49 10.51 26.72
C PRO A 699 -17.23 9.81 26.19
N SER A 700 -16.70 10.32 25.08
CA SER A 700 -15.39 9.89 24.57
C SER A 700 -14.30 10.05 25.65
N PRO A 701 -13.38 9.07 25.82
CA PRO A 701 -12.27 9.18 26.77
C PRO A 701 -11.38 10.40 26.56
N ILE A 702 -11.38 10.97 25.35
CA ILE A 702 -10.74 12.25 25.04
C ILE A 702 -11.83 13.23 24.59
N PRO A 703 -11.99 14.39 25.26
CA PRO A 703 -12.94 15.41 24.84
C PRO A 703 -12.67 15.86 23.39
N PHE A 704 -13.73 16.10 22.62
CA PHE A 704 -13.59 16.54 21.22
C PHE A 704 -12.75 17.81 21.07
N GLU A 705 -12.90 18.78 21.98
CA GLU A 705 -12.10 20.01 21.95
C GLU A 705 -10.61 19.77 22.18
N ASP A 706 -10.23 18.77 23.00
CA ASP A 706 -8.83 18.36 23.16
C ASP A 706 -8.28 17.78 21.85
N LEU A 707 -9.08 16.98 21.13
CA LEU A 707 -8.68 16.40 19.84
C LEU A 707 -8.43 17.49 18.78
N VAL A 708 -9.31 18.50 18.74
CA VAL A 708 -9.14 19.66 17.86
C VAL A 708 -7.91 20.48 18.26
N GLU A 709 -7.75 20.78 19.55
CA GLU A 709 -6.61 21.56 20.08
C GLU A 709 -5.27 20.90 19.73
N VAL A 710 -5.15 19.58 19.95
CA VAL A 710 -3.94 18.82 19.59
C VAL A 710 -3.66 18.89 18.09
N THR A 711 -4.70 18.75 17.26
CA THR A 711 -4.54 18.82 15.79
C THR A 711 -4.08 20.21 15.35
N LYS A 712 -4.70 21.27 15.90
CA LYS A 712 -4.28 22.66 15.65
C LYS A 712 -2.85 22.93 16.14
N ALA A 713 -2.46 22.41 17.29
CA ALA A 713 -1.10 22.52 17.80
C ALA A 713 -0.08 21.87 16.84
N CYS A 714 -0.43 20.75 16.21
CA CYS A 714 0.42 20.12 15.20
C CYS A 714 0.55 20.97 13.92
N PHE A 715 -0.54 21.59 13.45
CA PHE A 715 -0.47 22.56 12.34
C PHE A 715 0.37 23.79 12.72
N ALA A 716 0.24 24.28 13.95
CA ALA A 716 1.03 25.39 14.47
C ALA A 716 2.53 25.08 14.55
N VAL A 717 2.94 23.82 14.76
CA VAL A 717 4.36 23.40 14.65
C VAL A 717 4.88 23.65 13.23
N HIS A 718 4.15 23.21 12.20
CA HIS A 718 4.53 23.46 10.81
C HIS A 718 4.58 24.95 10.47
N GLN A 719 3.57 25.70 10.92
CA GLN A 719 3.51 27.14 10.71
C GLN A 719 4.69 27.83 11.39
N SER A 720 4.97 27.51 12.65
CA SER A 720 6.08 28.09 13.42
C SER A 720 7.44 27.83 12.77
N ILE A 721 7.70 26.61 12.28
CA ILE A 721 8.92 26.29 11.51
C ILE A 721 9.03 27.15 10.25
N SER A 722 7.91 27.37 9.57
CA SER A 722 7.89 28.08 8.28
C SER A 722 8.06 29.59 8.44
N VAL A 723 7.52 30.18 9.52
CA VAL A 723 7.57 31.63 9.78
C VAL A 723 8.66 32.04 10.76
N GLY A 724 9.26 31.10 11.49
CA GLY A 724 10.31 31.35 12.48
C GLY A 724 9.84 32.09 13.74
N GLN A 725 8.54 32.03 14.07
CA GLN A 725 7.94 32.75 15.20
C GLN A 725 6.98 31.86 16.01
N SER A 726 6.63 32.30 17.22
CA SER A 726 5.60 31.66 18.04
C SER A 726 4.20 31.83 17.42
N VAL A 727 3.43 30.75 17.40
CA VAL A 727 2.06 30.69 16.88
C VAL A 727 1.08 30.53 18.04
N TRP A 728 0.07 31.39 18.10
CA TRP A 728 -1.01 31.32 19.09
C TRP A 728 -2.17 30.45 18.59
N LEU A 729 -2.73 29.61 19.46
CA LEU A 729 -3.83 28.69 19.10
C LEU A 729 -5.23 29.27 19.26
N LYS A 730 -5.37 30.42 19.94
CA LYS A 730 -6.63 31.17 20.07
C LYS A 730 -6.48 32.53 19.38
N GLU A 731 -7.55 32.97 18.71
CA GLU A 731 -7.60 34.26 17.98
C GLU A 731 -7.48 35.50 18.90
N ASN A 732 -7.80 35.36 20.19
CA ASN A 732 -7.67 36.43 21.18
C ASN A 732 -6.40 36.26 22.01
N ALA A 733 -5.24 36.57 21.41
CA ALA A 733 -4.01 36.78 22.17
C ALA A 733 -4.06 38.14 22.88
N PRO A 734 -3.63 38.26 24.15
CA PRO A 734 -3.31 39.57 24.70
C PRO A 734 -2.17 40.17 23.87
N ARG A 735 -2.40 41.36 23.28
CA ARG A 735 -1.32 42.15 22.68
C ARG A 735 -0.25 42.34 23.75
N LEU A 736 0.98 41.94 23.46
CA LEU A 736 2.13 42.25 24.31
C LEU A 736 2.09 43.75 24.64
N PRO A 737 2.26 44.17 25.91
CA PRO A 737 2.47 45.57 26.22
C PRO A 737 3.68 46.06 25.40
N ALA A 738 3.51 47.16 24.67
CA ALA A 738 4.61 47.82 24.00
C ALA A 738 5.68 48.17 25.05
N GLU A 739 6.90 47.69 24.79
CA GLU A 739 8.17 48.17 25.34
C GLU A 739 8.18 48.56 26.83
N ALA A 740 8.52 47.61 27.70
CA ALA A 740 9.25 47.97 28.91
C ALA A 740 10.71 48.26 28.50
N THR A 741 10.97 49.53 28.20
CA THR A 741 12.31 50.08 28.08
C THR A 741 13.15 49.67 29.28
N TYR A 742 14.18 48.85 29.05
CA TYR A 742 15.28 48.73 29.99
C TYR A 742 15.96 50.09 30.07
N SER A 743 15.82 50.76 31.22
CA SER A 743 16.60 51.94 31.55
C SER A 743 18.05 51.52 31.74
N ASP A 744 18.95 51.98 30.87
CA ASP A 744 20.38 52.02 31.14
C ASP A 744 20.63 52.88 32.39
N GLY A 745 20.88 52.22 33.51
CA GLY A 745 21.40 52.83 34.72
C GLY A 745 22.92 52.68 34.74
N ALA A 746 23.62 53.74 34.34
CA ALA A 746 25.06 53.87 34.49
C ALA A 746 25.46 54.05 35.97
N SER A 747 26.36 53.19 36.45
CA SER A 747 27.52 53.50 37.30
C SER A 747 28.38 52.26 37.50
#